data_AF-A0A1D2X4K1-F1
#
_entry.id   AF-A0A1D2X4K1-F1
#
_cell.length_a   1.000
_cell.length_b   1.000
_cell.length_c   1.000
_cell.angle_alpha   90.00
_cell.angle_beta   90.00
_cell.angle_gamma   90.00
#
_symmetry.space_group_name_H-M   'P 1'
#
loop_
_entity.id
_entity.type
_entity.pdbx_description
1 polymer ?
#
loop_
_entity_poly.entity_id
_entity_poly.type
_entity_poly.pdbx_seq_one_letter_code
_entity_poly.pdbx_strand_id
1 'polypeptide(L)'
;MAFLKDVESEELRELVKSCFKEINSLKEQLNDENKDIKTNEVVKNLLIQTENNSSTLQAKIGELTDEVSKKETSLKEKELQLQEKDTQLKEKDLKIKEMESQLKNDVLSFEDQDVIQEYKDQIKELELTVASKNQTISDLKEVEGNVDDVFTKELKEEIDLLKIENEKLKKESSYEPSQTEITQLKSVIDRQNEELKEIPTLKNQLTREVTSRDQKIKKYEEQIEELNNASSNVDTTEYESKIDDLEQKIIDLEKTNLELSNSSQNFDVNELNNKIIQLEQENKDLREKDNIVSSSSDNSINSLIDDFTKKSDELISLKADYQRLQDSSRITELQINELKNENAKLKSTLNQGHVEDNNVVEETKILKQELSSKEQELKEANTKIVSLTAEITELTEKFQEIPASDEHVNNSDNESIKKDLIDKNNDYIALKEEHSKTLAKYEVLESNYSDLEKLNKSVGEELSLTKEKLNEQDTIIKSLTTDKNVIDSKVDSLEQLLSEKDNEISDLKLKIDSSTFDEKTNNLDLNDELKATKKQLYDKDAEYDKLKLEYNQLKRTTSSQITELNEGLTKFTNDNEKILSENEYLEKTLDEKNKSINQLEQENNNLKLLVEEKDSEYETLKKNYQDSKINNADQLNELKKTVQDKNDKLAALPQKLELKDIEISQLKKLLKTAEQESASKNDDINDLRNNVQVSQEKIKQLNDQLSESSIVVDDKLKAKDDEIFKLKETYNEANQEKDQEINKLNSLINQRNYKIEELNENIVSLGDELDVVKSKLRDKEDQYIQSEEIIQSKDDTLLKKDELISEINERVGRLENKLKLKDEEFLELKSNLSEKESLIKNLKVDMADSNKKLVEMDALSTELSQKDDLIKSINEKLENNEKQLQENIDELANDQTHINELKDILERKNKEIEDHKLLLSDKNTELDKLKDLQPRLRELELEKADMKSDYEQQITSLTADLQKAELLKEDNEKKIQEINKLSEQISDKDEQISNFTQYKEYFDKMVIKPLPGLTSFQSQIYQLVPDAKSATELYDYLMDLGFMDLEKENFAKTLKALEKRGYYQRARDGDRIIWVKTNSSE
;
A
#
# COMPACT_ATOMS: atom_id res chain seq x y z
N MET A 1 79.06 93.62 -43.96
CA MET A 1 79.72 92.40 -44.48
C MET A 1 79.62 91.31 -43.42
N ALA A 2 79.18 90.13 -43.86
CA ALA A 2 79.37 88.80 -43.26
C ALA A 2 78.61 88.39 -41.97
N PHE A 3 77.53 87.64 -42.23
CA PHE A 3 77.03 86.42 -41.56
C PHE A 3 76.32 86.48 -40.20
N LEU A 4 75.08 85.96 -40.24
CA LEU A 4 74.13 85.69 -39.16
C LEU A 4 74.79 84.98 -37.97
N LYS A 5 74.49 85.44 -36.75
CA LYS A 5 74.76 84.72 -35.50
C LYS A 5 73.50 84.71 -34.62
N ASP A 6 72.92 83.51 -34.52
CA ASP A 6 72.46 82.90 -33.27
C ASP A 6 71.53 83.69 -32.34
N VAL A 7 70.31 83.98 -32.81
CA VAL A 7 69.19 84.36 -31.92
C VAL A 7 68.48 83.11 -31.38
N GLU A 8 68.34 82.08 -32.22
CA GLU A 8 67.70 80.81 -31.84
C GLU A 8 68.48 80.05 -30.74
N SER A 9 69.81 80.17 -30.69
CA SER A 9 70.60 79.47 -29.67
C SER A 9 70.51 80.11 -28.29
N GLU A 10 70.25 81.41 -28.19
CA GLU A 10 70.06 82.13 -26.92
C GLU A 10 68.65 81.86 -26.37
N GLU A 11 67.62 81.85 -27.21
CA GLU A 11 66.25 81.48 -26.84
C GLU A 11 66.16 80.02 -26.35
N LEU A 12 66.86 79.09 -27.02
CA LEU A 12 66.94 77.70 -26.55
C LEU A 12 67.63 77.60 -25.18
N ARG A 13 68.62 78.45 -24.91
CA ARG A 13 69.37 78.46 -23.65
C ARG A 13 68.54 78.99 -22.49
N GLU A 14 67.69 80.00 -22.73
CA GLU A 14 66.72 80.48 -21.75
C GLU A 14 65.62 79.45 -21.49
N LEU A 15 65.09 78.81 -22.53
CA LEU A 15 64.08 77.76 -22.37
C LEU A 15 64.62 76.58 -21.55
N VAL A 16 65.83 76.11 -21.84
CA VAL A 16 66.48 75.04 -21.08
C VAL A 16 66.69 75.45 -19.61
N LYS A 17 67.09 76.70 -19.33
CA LYS A 17 67.21 77.20 -17.95
C LYS A 17 65.85 77.25 -17.25
N SER A 18 64.78 77.66 -17.93
CA SER A 18 63.42 77.66 -17.39
C SER A 18 62.98 76.25 -17.05
N CYS A 19 63.15 75.29 -17.98
CA CYS A 19 62.84 73.88 -17.74
C CYS A 19 63.65 73.30 -16.58
N PHE A 20 64.95 73.60 -16.46
CA PHE A 20 65.74 73.13 -15.32
C PHE A 20 65.27 73.71 -13.98
N LYS A 21 64.81 74.96 -13.97
CA LYS A 21 64.30 75.62 -12.76
C LYS A 21 62.97 75.00 -12.34
N GLU A 22 62.11 74.70 -13.30
CA GLU A 22 60.81 74.04 -13.08
C GLU A 22 61.00 72.58 -12.64
N ILE A 23 61.91 71.83 -13.27
CA ILE A 23 62.28 70.47 -12.85
C ILE A 23 62.79 70.46 -11.41
N ASN A 24 63.66 71.41 -11.03
CA ASN A 24 64.17 71.47 -9.66
C ASN A 24 63.07 71.85 -8.66
N SER A 25 62.17 72.77 -9.01
CA SER A 25 61.02 73.13 -8.17
C SER A 25 60.07 71.94 -7.98
N LEU A 26 59.78 71.18 -9.04
CA LEU A 26 58.96 69.98 -8.99
C LEU A 26 59.63 68.88 -8.16
N LYS A 27 60.96 68.75 -8.27
CA LYS A 27 61.72 67.77 -7.49
C LYS A 27 61.72 68.10 -6.00
N GLU A 28 61.75 69.38 -5.64
CA GLU A 28 61.65 69.85 -4.25
C GLU A 28 60.24 69.61 -3.68
N GLN A 29 59.19 69.97 -4.44
CA GLN A 29 57.79 69.67 -4.07
C GLN A 29 57.53 68.17 -3.90
N LEU A 30 58.05 67.33 -4.81
CA LEU A 30 57.92 65.88 -4.70
C LEU A 30 58.63 65.33 -3.46
N ASN A 31 59.73 65.95 -3.03
CA ASN A 31 60.46 65.53 -1.84
C ASN A 31 59.73 65.94 -0.56
N ASP A 32 59.11 67.12 -0.55
CA ASP A 32 58.31 67.60 0.58
C ASP A 32 57.00 66.79 0.72
N GLU A 33 56.29 66.51 -0.39
CA GLU A 33 55.12 65.63 -0.36
C GLU A 33 55.48 64.21 0.09
N ASN A 34 56.61 63.64 -0.36
CA ASN A 34 57.06 62.32 0.12
C ASN A 34 57.47 62.33 1.60
N LYS A 35 57.92 63.46 2.12
CA LYS A 35 58.26 63.62 3.54
C LYS A 35 56.99 63.73 4.39
N ASP A 36 55.97 64.44 3.92
CA ASP A 36 54.66 64.50 4.57
C ASP A 36 53.96 63.12 4.55
N ILE A 37 54.05 62.36 3.46
CA ILE A 37 53.51 60.98 3.39
C ILE A 37 54.20 60.04 4.38
N LYS A 38 55.52 60.19 4.61
CA LYS A 38 56.29 59.34 5.54
C LYS A 38 56.14 59.72 7.01
N THR A 39 55.77 60.97 7.32
CA THR A 39 55.71 61.48 8.71
C THR A 39 54.28 61.65 9.23
N ASN A 40 53.27 61.61 8.37
CA ASN A 40 51.87 61.70 8.78
C ASN A 40 51.42 60.42 9.50
N GLU A 41 51.28 60.52 10.82
CA GLU A 41 50.94 59.43 11.75
C GLU A 41 49.63 58.72 11.35
N VAL A 42 48.69 59.46 10.73
CA VAL A 42 47.42 58.90 10.22
C VAL A 42 47.66 57.94 9.07
N VAL A 43 48.53 58.29 8.11
CA VAL A 43 48.83 57.43 6.95
C VAL A 43 49.56 56.17 7.41
N LYS A 44 50.49 56.30 8.36
CA LYS A 44 51.22 55.15 8.93
C LYS A 44 50.30 54.22 9.72
N ASN A 45 49.37 54.77 10.51
CA ASN A 45 48.39 53.99 11.25
C ASN A 45 47.39 53.29 10.32
N LEU A 46 46.96 53.96 9.24
CA LEU A 46 46.14 53.34 8.20
C LEU A 46 46.88 52.20 7.49
N LEU A 47 48.17 52.36 7.21
CA LEU A 47 48.98 51.30 6.60
C LEU A 47 49.12 50.08 7.52
N ILE A 48 49.40 50.31 8.80
CA ILE A 48 49.47 49.24 9.81
C ILE A 48 48.10 48.56 9.98
N GLN A 49 47.01 49.32 9.96
CA GLN A 49 45.67 48.78 10.05
C GLN A 49 45.30 47.96 8.79
N THR A 50 45.72 48.40 7.60
CA THR A 50 45.52 47.62 6.37
C THR A 50 46.40 46.37 6.33
N GLU A 51 47.64 46.43 6.82
CA GLU A 51 48.49 45.23 6.96
C GLU A 51 47.91 44.23 7.96
N ASN A 52 47.42 44.68 9.12
CA ASN A 52 46.77 43.82 10.11
C ASN A 52 45.47 43.21 9.58
N ASN A 53 44.66 43.99 8.86
CA ASN A 53 43.46 43.47 8.21
C ASN A 53 43.82 42.47 7.11
N SER A 54 44.88 42.73 6.34
CA SER A 54 45.39 41.81 5.32
C SER A 54 45.88 40.52 5.95
N SER A 55 46.62 40.56 7.07
CA SER A 55 47.08 39.34 7.73
C SER A 55 45.92 38.54 8.32
N THR A 56 44.91 39.22 8.86
CA THR A 56 43.70 38.58 9.42
C THR A 56 42.88 37.91 8.32
N LEU A 57 42.71 38.58 7.17
CA LEU A 57 42.06 37.98 6.00
C LEU A 57 42.86 36.81 5.45
N GLN A 58 44.18 36.92 5.41
CA GLN A 58 45.05 35.84 4.92
C GLN A 58 45.03 34.61 5.84
N ALA A 59 44.95 34.80 7.16
CA ALA A 59 44.73 33.72 8.11
C ALA A 59 43.36 33.05 7.92
N LYS A 60 42.30 33.86 7.74
CA LYS A 60 40.94 33.34 7.50
C LYS A 60 40.81 32.61 6.16
N ILE A 61 41.50 33.08 5.13
CA ILE A 61 41.61 32.36 3.85
C ILE A 61 42.34 31.03 4.05
N GLY A 62 43.40 30.99 4.87
CA GLY A 62 44.07 29.75 5.27
C GLY A 62 43.12 28.76 5.95
N GLU A 63 42.38 29.20 6.96
CA GLU A 63 41.40 28.36 7.67
C GLU A 63 40.30 27.83 6.73
N LEU A 64 39.75 28.68 5.86
CA LEU A 64 38.76 28.27 4.88
C LEU A 64 39.35 27.30 3.84
N THR A 65 40.61 27.50 3.43
CA THR A 65 41.30 26.58 2.51
C THR A 65 41.50 25.21 3.15
N ASP A 66 41.87 25.18 4.43
CA ASP A 66 41.99 23.94 5.20
C ASP A 66 40.63 23.25 5.37
N GLU A 67 39.57 24.00 5.65
CA GLU A 67 38.21 23.44 5.78
C GLU A 67 37.69 22.88 4.44
N VAL A 68 37.95 23.57 3.33
CA VAL A 68 37.65 23.08 1.97
C VAL A 68 38.44 21.81 1.68
N SER A 69 39.74 21.78 2.01
CA SER A 69 40.56 20.57 1.81
C SER A 69 40.05 19.38 2.61
N LYS A 70 39.58 19.59 3.85
CA LYS A 70 38.95 18.55 4.68
C LYS A 70 37.65 18.05 4.07
N LYS A 71 36.81 18.95 3.56
CA LYS A 71 35.56 18.59 2.88
C LYS A 71 35.84 17.85 1.57
N GLU A 72 36.84 18.25 0.79
CA GLU A 72 37.28 17.53 -0.41
C GLU A 72 37.78 16.12 -0.09
N THR A 73 38.54 15.94 1.00
CA THR A 73 38.97 14.60 1.44
C THR A 73 37.80 13.73 1.87
N SER A 74 36.83 14.28 2.61
CA SER A 74 35.63 13.55 3.03
C SER A 74 34.74 13.20 1.82
N LEU A 75 34.66 14.08 0.82
CA LEU A 75 33.94 13.83 -0.41
C LEU A 75 34.58 12.67 -1.19
N LYS A 76 35.92 12.68 -1.36
CA LYS A 76 36.66 11.58 -2.01
C LYS A 76 36.49 10.25 -1.28
N GLU A 77 36.46 10.26 0.04
CA GLU A 77 36.22 9.06 0.85
C GLU A 77 34.79 8.53 0.63
N LYS A 78 33.78 9.40 0.58
CA LYS A 78 32.41 8.99 0.22
C LYS A 78 32.31 8.49 -1.22
N GLU A 79 33.02 9.10 -2.16
CA GLU A 79 33.09 8.65 -3.56
C GLU A 79 33.70 7.25 -3.66
N LEU A 80 34.76 6.97 -2.89
CA LEU A 80 35.37 5.65 -2.80
C LEU A 80 34.42 4.62 -2.18
N GLN A 81 33.72 4.97 -1.10
CA GLN A 81 32.70 4.10 -0.50
C GLN A 81 31.55 3.81 -1.47
N LEU A 82 31.13 4.80 -2.26
CA LEU A 82 30.10 4.63 -3.28
C LEU A 82 30.58 3.67 -4.39
N GLN A 83 31.83 3.82 -4.82
CA GLN A 83 32.47 2.93 -5.81
C GLN A 83 32.62 1.49 -5.28
N GLU A 84 32.96 1.31 -4.01
CA GLU A 84 32.98 0.01 -3.35
C GLU A 84 31.58 -0.62 -3.30
N LYS A 85 30.54 0.17 -2.97
CA LYS A 85 29.15 -0.29 -2.97
C LYS A 85 28.67 -0.68 -4.36
N ASP A 86 29.01 0.10 -5.38
CA ASP A 86 28.73 -0.22 -6.79
C ASP A 86 29.41 -1.53 -7.23
N THR A 87 30.64 -1.76 -6.74
CA THR A 87 31.36 -3.01 -7.00
C THR A 87 30.69 -4.20 -6.30
N GLN A 88 30.28 -4.03 -5.03
CA GLN A 88 29.52 -5.05 -4.28
C GLN A 88 28.17 -5.36 -4.93
N LEU A 89 27.48 -4.34 -5.47
CA LEU A 89 26.23 -4.53 -6.21
C LEU A 89 26.47 -5.32 -7.49
N LYS A 90 27.50 -4.99 -8.27
CA LYS A 90 27.88 -5.75 -9.47
C LYS A 90 28.27 -7.20 -9.17
N GLU A 91 28.97 -7.44 -8.05
CA GLU A 91 29.28 -8.79 -7.59
C GLU A 91 28.01 -9.55 -7.19
N LYS A 92 27.07 -8.91 -6.49
CA LYS A 92 25.77 -9.50 -6.17
C LYS A 92 24.96 -9.79 -7.42
N ASP A 93 24.93 -8.89 -8.41
CA ASP A 93 24.25 -9.11 -9.69
C ASP A 93 24.88 -10.26 -10.49
N LEU A 94 26.22 -10.38 -10.47
CA LEU A 94 26.91 -11.53 -11.04
C LEU A 94 26.53 -12.83 -10.32
N LYS A 95 26.43 -12.79 -8.99
CA LYS A 95 26.05 -13.94 -8.18
C LYS A 95 24.58 -14.31 -8.36
N ILE A 96 23.70 -13.32 -8.55
CA ILE A 96 22.30 -13.53 -8.93
C ILE A 96 22.24 -14.16 -10.32
N LYS A 97 22.99 -13.66 -11.30
CA LYS A 97 23.05 -14.28 -12.64
C LYS A 97 23.62 -15.70 -12.61
N GLU A 98 24.59 -15.95 -11.74
CA GLU A 98 25.16 -17.28 -11.54
C GLU A 98 24.14 -18.22 -10.88
N MET A 99 23.41 -17.74 -9.87
CA MET A 99 22.28 -18.46 -9.26
C MET A 99 21.13 -18.65 -10.24
N GLU A 100 20.80 -17.69 -11.09
CA GLU A 100 19.79 -17.82 -12.14
C GLU A 100 20.24 -18.85 -13.20
N SER A 101 21.52 -18.87 -13.53
CA SER A 101 22.09 -19.89 -14.42
C SER A 101 22.13 -21.27 -13.75
N GLN A 102 22.35 -21.34 -12.44
CA GLN A 102 22.27 -22.58 -11.66
C GLN A 102 20.81 -23.05 -11.56
N LEU A 103 19.85 -22.18 -11.27
CA LEU A 103 18.41 -22.49 -11.28
C LEU A 103 17.96 -22.98 -12.65
N LYS A 104 18.47 -22.36 -13.72
CA LYS A 104 18.18 -22.77 -15.11
C LYS A 104 18.80 -24.12 -15.46
N ASN A 105 19.91 -24.50 -14.82
CA ASN A 105 20.55 -25.80 -14.97
C ASN A 105 19.97 -26.87 -14.03
N ASP A 106 19.45 -26.51 -12.85
CA ASP A 106 18.78 -27.41 -11.91
C ASP A 106 17.37 -27.80 -12.43
N VAL A 107 16.73 -26.92 -13.21
CA VAL A 107 15.53 -27.26 -14.03
C VAL A 107 15.87 -28.20 -15.20
N LEU A 108 17.16 -28.41 -15.49
CA LEU A 108 17.68 -29.36 -16.47
C LEU A 108 18.39 -30.56 -15.80
N SER A 109 17.92 -30.97 -14.61
CA SER A 109 18.09 -32.35 -14.16
C SER A 109 17.32 -33.27 -15.10
N PHE A 110 18.08 -34.06 -15.86
CA PHE A 110 17.72 -34.85 -17.04
C PHE A 110 16.73 -36.01 -16.78
N GLU A 111 16.05 -36.07 -15.64
CA GLU A 111 15.17 -37.18 -15.25
C GLU A 111 13.69 -36.79 -15.13
N ASP A 112 13.37 -35.53 -14.80
CA ASP A 112 11.96 -35.10 -14.70
C ASP A 112 11.39 -34.54 -16.02
N GLN A 113 12.24 -34.11 -16.95
CA GLN A 113 11.78 -33.53 -18.22
C GLN A 113 11.34 -34.58 -19.24
N ASP A 114 11.92 -35.78 -19.23
CA ASP A 114 11.47 -36.90 -20.07
C ASP A 114 10.12 -37.45 -19.60
N VAL A 115 9.90 -37.53 -18.28
CA VAL A 115 8.61 -37.94 -17.69
C VAL A 115 7.53 -36.89 -17.96
N ILE A 116 7.85 -35.60 -17.83
CA ILE A 116 6.93 -34.51 -18.17
C ILE A 116 6.66 -34.46 -19.67
N GLN A 117 7.64 -34.78 -20.52
CA GLN A 117 7.43 -34.85 -21.96
C GLN A 117 6.58 -36.07 -22.35
N GLU A 118 6.78 -37.21 -21.70
CA GLU A 118 5.95 -38.40 -21.87
C GLU A 118 4.50 -38.14 -21.42
N TYR A 119 4.30 -37.45 -20.28
CA TYR A 119 2.97 -37.02 -19.86
C TYR A 119 2.37 -35.95 -20.79
N LYS A 120 3.18 -35.03 -21.33
CA LYS A 120 2.71 -34.09 -22.35
C LYS A 120 2.30 -34.78 -23.63
N ASP A 121 3.05 -35.79 -24.07
CA ASP A 121 2.73 -36.56 -25.27
C ASP A 121 1.49 -37.43 -25.05
N GLN A 122 1.32 -38.02 -23.86
CA GLN A 122 0.09 -38.71 -23.45
C GLN A 122 -1.11 -37.77 -23.37
N ILE A 123 -0.94 -36.55 -22.82
CA ILE A 123 -2.00 -35.53 -22.80
C ILE A 123 -2.35 -35.13 -24.24
N LYS A 124 -1.36 -34.97 -25.12
CA LYS A 124 -1.60 -34.65 -26.54
C LYS A 124 -2.33 -35.74 -27.28
N GLU A 125 -2.03 -37.00 -26.98
CA GLU A 125 -2.73 -38.17 -27.54
C GLU A 125 -4.17 -38.28 -27.01
N LEU A 126 -4.38 -37.97 -25.72
CA LEU A 126 -5.71 -37.86 -25.12
C LEU A 126 -6.50 -36.68 -25.70
N GLU A 127 -5.88 -35.53 -25.94
CA GLU A 127 -6.48 -34.37 -26.58
C GLU A 127 -6.90 -34.69 -28.02
N LEU A 128 -6.06 -35.40 -28.79
CA LEU A 128 -6.43 -35.89 -30.13
C LEU A 128 -7.57 -36.92 -30.08
N THR A 129 -7.60 -37.76 -29.04
CA THR A 129 -8.68 -38.72 -28.82
C THR A 129 -9.97 -38.01 -28.43
N VAL A 130 -9.90 -36.97 -27.59
CA VAL A 130 -11.04 -36.13 -27.21
C VAL A 130 -11.53 -35.31 -28.40
N ALA A 131 -10.62 -34.77 -29.23
CA ALA A 131 -10.97 -34.05 -30.45
C ALA A 131 -11.65 -34.96 -31.48
N SER A 132 -11.14 -36.17 -31.70
CA SER A 132 -11.79 -37.15 -32.58
C SER A 132 -13.13 -37.64 -32.02
N LYS A 133 -13.25 -37.84 -30.70
CA LYS A 133 -14.53 -38.16 -30.06
C LYS A 133 -15.52 -36.99 -30.09
N ASN A 134 -15.06 -35.75 -29.93
CA ASN A 134 -15.89 -34.55 -30.05
C ASN A 134 -16.31 -34.31 -31.49
N GLN A 135 -15.46 -34.60 -32.47
CA GLN A 135 -15.84 -34.64 -33.88
C GLN A 135 -16.89 -35.73 -34.09
N THR A 136 -16.71 -36.92 -33.54
CA THR A 136 -17.71 -37.99 -33.61
C THR A 136 -19.02 -37.59 -32.92
N ILE A 137 -18.97 -36.87 -31.79
CA ILE A 137 -20.15 -36.33 -31.08
C ILE A 137 -20.79 -35.19 -31.89
N SER A 138 -20.01 -34.38 -32.59
CA SER A 138 -20.49 -33.33 -33.49
C SER A 138 -21.19 -33.94 -34.71
N ASP A 139 -20.58 -34.96 -35.32
CA ASP A 139 -21.15 -35.72 -36.42
C ASP A 139 -22.45 -36.44 -35.97
N LEU A 140 -22.49 -36.95 -34.73
CA LEU A 140 -23.70 -37.52 -34.12
C LEU A 140 -24.75 -36.46 -33.76
N LYS A 141 -24.33 -35.24 -33.38
CA LYS A 141 -25.22 -34.09 -33.09
C LYS A 141 -25.81 -33.48 -34.37
N GLU A 142 -25.06 -33.45 -35.47
CA GLU A 142 -25.62 -33.10 -36.79
C GLU A 142 -26.69 -34.11 -37.22
N VAL A 143 -26.54 -35.38 -36.84
CA VAL A 143 -27.58 -36.40 -37.03
C VAL A 143 -28.77 -36.21 -36.08
N GLU A 144 -28.60 -35.71 -34.85
CA GLU A 144 -29.70 -35.43 -33.91
C GLU A 144 -30.44 -34.09 -34.16
N GLY A 145 -29.79 -33.10 -34.78
CA GLY A 145 -30.35 -31.77 -35.04
C GLY A 145 -31.21 -31.66 -36.30
N ASN A 146 -31.26 -32.70 -37.14
CA ASN A 146 -32.00 -32.72 -38.41
C ASN A 146 -33.05 -33.85 -38.48
N VAL A 147 -33.54 -34.31 -37.32
CA VAL A 147 -34.42 -35.49 -37.16
C VAL A 147 -35.90 -35.20 -37.46
N ASP A 148 -36.33 -33.96 -37.73
CA ASP A 148 -37.74 -33.69 -38.03
C ASP A 148 -38.05 -33.35 -39.51
N ASP A 149 -37.10 -32.80 -40.28
CA ASP A 149 -37.35 -32.42 -41.69
C ASP A 149 -36.72 -33.39 -42.72
N VAL A 150 -35.68 -34.13 -42.32
CA VAL A 150 -35.09 -35.21 -43.14
C VAL A 150 -35.83 -36.54 -42.92
N PHE A 151 -36.22 -36.85 -41.67
CA PHE A 151 -36.93 -38.09 -41.34
C PHE A 151 -38.35 -38.14 -41.93
N THR A 152 -39.04 -37.00 -42.13
CA THR A 152 -40.35 -36.96 -42.80
C THR A 152 -40.28 -37.08 -44.32
N LYS A 153 -39.11 -36.82 -44.92
CA LYS A 153 -38.84 -36.95 -46.36
C LYS A 153 -38.24 -38.32 -46.70
N GLU A 154 -37.33 -38.81 -45.87
CA GLU A 154 -36.72 -40.14 -45.97
C GLU A 154 -37.68 -41.27 -45.58
N LEU A 155 -38.55 -41.15 -44.56
CA LEU A 155 -39.60 -42.16 -44.34
C LEU A 155 -40.61 -42.21 -45.50
N LYS A 156 -40.82 -41.10 -46.21
CA LYS A 156 -41.74 -41.07 -47.37
C LYS A 156 -41.11 -41.74 -48.59
N GLU A 157 -39.84 -41.47 -48.85
CA GLU A 157 -39.07 -42.12 -49.90
C GLU A 157 -38.77 -43.59 -49.58
N GLU A 158 -38.55 -43.94 -48.31
CA GLU A 158 -38.33 -45.31 -47.84
C GLU A 158 -39.64 -46.12 -47.77
N ILE A 159 -40.79 -45.52 -47.44
CA ILE A 159 -42.11 -46.17 -47.58
C ILE A 159 -42.44 -46.42 -49.05
N ASP A 160 -42.07 -45.52 -49.97
CA ASP A 160 -42.28 -45.71 -51.40
C ASP A 160 -41.29 -46.73 -51.99
N LEU A 161 -40.04 -46.76 -51.53
CA LEU A 161 -39.05 -47.79 -51.89
C LEU A 161 -39.40 -49.16 -51.29
N LEU A 162 -39.86 -49.24 -50.05
CA LEU A 162 -40.31 -50.50 -49.41
C LEU A 162 -41.65 -51.00 -49.98
N LYS A 163 -42.48 -50.13 -50.57
CA LYS A 163 -43.63 -50.56 -51.39
C LYS A 163 -43.17 -51.15 -52.72
N ILE A 164 -42.20 -50.51 -53.39
CA ILE A 164 -41.60 -51.02 -54.63
C ILE A 164 -40.85 -52.34 -54.37
N GLU A 165 -40.20 -52.46 -53.21
CA GLU A 165 -39.47 -53.64 -52.76
C GLU A 165 -40.41 -54.75 -52.29
N ASN A 166 -41.54 -54.45 -51.64
CA ASN A 166 -42.61 -55.44 -51.39
C ASN A 166 -43.32 -55.90 -52.68
N GLU A 167 -43.42 -55.06 -53.71
CA GLU A 167 -43.91 -55.48 -55.03
C GLU A 167 -42.86 -56.30 -55.81
N LYS A 168 -41.57 -56.08 -55.57
CA LYS A 168 -40.45 -56.89 -56.09
C LYS A 168 -40.33 -58.24 -55.38
N LEU A 169 -40.43 -58.28 -54.05
CA LEU A 169 -40.38 -59.48 -53.22
C LEU A 169 -41.63 -60.37 -53.37
N LYS A 170 -42.76 -59.81 -53.83
CA LYS A 170 -43.91 -60.61 -54.33
C LYS A 170 -43.69 -61.21 -55.72
N LYS A 171 -42.74 -60.70 -56.51
CA LYS A 171 -42.40 -61.18 -57.86
C LYS A 171 -41.21 -62.15 -57.90
N GLU A 172 -40.42 -62.24 -56.84
CA GLU A 172 -39.28 -63.18 -56.72
C GLU A 172 -39.59 -64.43 -55.89
N SER A 173 -40.86 -64.85 -55.84
CA SER A 173 -41.28 -66.15 -55.31
C SER A 173 -40.92 -67.33 -56.23
N SER A 174 -39.75 -67.33 -56.89
CA SER A 174 -39.29 -68.48 -57.65
C SER A 174 -37.77 -68.57 -57.78
N TYR A 175 -37.22 -69.67 -57.23
CA TYR A 175 -35.95 -70.34 -57.55
C TYR A 175 -34.59 -69.84 -56.97
N GLU A 176 -34.06 -70.66 -56.03
CA GLU A 176 -32.66 -71.06 -55.65
C GLU A 176 -31.43 -70.22 -56.05
N PRO A 177 -30.34 -70.09 -55.21
CA PRO A 177 -29.62 -71.22 -54.57
C PRO A 177 -28.88 -70.97 -53.21
N SER A 178 -29.08 -71.85 -52.23
CA SER A 178 -28.31 -71.93 -50.97
C SER A 178 -27.35 -73.14 -50.98
N GLN A 179 -26.11 -72.98 -51.44
CA GLN A 179 -25.04 -73.99 -51.23
C GLN A 179 -23.59 -73.45 -51.21
N THR A 180 -23.37 -72.15 -51.39
CA THR A 180 -22.02 -71.55 -51.48
C THR A 180 -21.51 -70.96 -50.15
N GLU A 181 -22.39 -70.44 -49.29
CA GLU A 181 -22.00 -69.84 -47.99
C GLU A 181 -21.65 -70.88 -46.90
N ILE A 182 -22.25 -72.07 -46.96
CA ILE A 182 -21.98 -73.15 -45.98
C ILE A 182 -20.58 -73.76 -46.18
N THR A 183 -20.01 -73.66 -47.39
CA THR A 183 -18.65 -74.16 -47.70
C THR A 183 -17.58 -73.14 -47.29
N GLN A 184 -17.88 -71.85 -47.31
CA GLN A 184 -16.95 -70.79 -46.90
C GLN A 184 -16.79 -70.71 -45.37
N LEU A 185 -17.86 -70.95 -44.61
CA LEU A 185 -17.80 -70.93 -43.14
C LEU A 185 -17.02 -72.12 -42.54
N LYS A 186 -17.00 -73.29 -43.19
CA LYS A 186 -16.17 -74.43 -42.75
C LYS A 186 -14.66 -74.19 -42.95
N SER A 187 -14.28 -73.48 -44.02
CA SER A 187 -12.88 -73.14 -44.30
C SER A 187 -12.28 -72.14 -43.29
N VAL A 188 -13.11 -71.27 -42.69
CA VAL A 188 -12.66 -70.29 -41.69
C VAL A 188 -12.43 -70.96 -40.33
N ILE A 189 -13.27 -71.94 -39.98
CA ILE A 189 -13.16 -72.69 -38.72
C ILE A 189 -11.94 -73.62 -38.69
N ASP A 190 -11.57 -74.25 -39.82
CA ASP A 190 -10.36 -75.09 -39.90
C ASP A 190 -9.06 -74.27 -39.83
N ARG A 191 -9.08 -73.01 -40.27
CA ARG A 191 -7.93 -72.10 -40.21
C ARG A 191 -7.62 -71.64 -38.79
N GLN A 192 -8.65 -71.35 -37.99
CA GLN A 192 -8.51 -70.94 -36.59
C GLN A 192 -8.08 -72.10 -35.67
N ASN A 193 -8.36 -73.36 -36.05
CA ASN A 193 -7.91 -74.54 -35.30
C ASN A 193 -6.42 -74.87 -35.49
N GLU A 194 -5.77 -74.41 -36.57
CA GLU A 194 -4.30 -74.53 -36.70
C GLU A 194 -3.53 -73.41 -36.01
N GLU A 195 -4.07 -72.19 -35.96
CA GLU A 195 -3.47 -71.08 -35.21
C GLU A 195 -3.41 -71.36 -33.70
N LEU A 196 -4.35 -72.15 -33.15
CA LEU A 196 -4.35 -72.59 -31.75
C LEU A 196 -3.25 -73.63 -31.43
N LYS A 197 -2.67 -74.32 -32.42
CA LYS A 197 -1.56 -75.27 -32.21
C LYS A 197 -0.19 -74.59 -32.09
N GLU A 198 -0.07 -73.30 -32.38
CA GLU A 198 1.19 -72.53 -32.25
C GLU A 198 1.41 -71.92 -30.86
N ILE A 199 0.40 -71.95 -29.98
CA ILE A 199 0.49 -71.43 -28.61
C ILE A 199 1.55 -72.16 -27.74
N PRO A 200 1.71 -73.51 -27.78
CA PRO A 200 2.75 -74.21 -27.03
C PRO A 200 4.18 -73.89 -27.49
N THR A 201 4.36 -73.59 -28.78
CA THR A 201 5.64 -73.17 -29.37
C THR A 201 6.02 -71.75 -28.95
N LEU A 202 5.07 -70.82 -28.96
CA LEU A 202 5.26 -69.44 -28.48
C LEU A 202 5.53 -69.39 -26.95
N LYS A 203 4.84 -70.24 -26.17
CA LYS A 203 5.08 -70.37 -24.72
C LYS A 203 6.49 -70.89 -24.40
N ASN A 204 7.00 -71.85 -25.17
CA ASN A 204 8.37 -72.35 -25.03
C ASN A 204 9.43 -71.34 -25.50
N GLN A 205 9.08 -70.46 -26.44
CA GLN A 205 9.95 -69.37 -26.91
C GLN A 205 10.07 -68.27 -25.85
N LEU A 206 8.95 -67.90 -25.21
CA LEU A 206 8.91 -66.94 -24.11
C LEU A 206 9.64 -67.46 -22.86
N THR A 207 9.51 -68.76 -22.56
CA THR A 207 10.24 -69.40 -21.44
C THR A 207 11.76 -69.39 -21.67
N ARG A 208 12.23 -69.56 -22.91
CA ARG A 208 13.66 -69.44 -23.26
C ARG A 208 14.17 -67.99 -23.18
N GLU A 209 13.32 -67.01 -23.52
CA GLU A 209 13.66 -65.60 -23.41
C GLU A 209 13.77 -65.13 -21.96
N VAL A 210 12.86 -65.58 -21.08
CA VAL A 210 12.91 -65.30 -19.63
C VAL A 210 14.16 -65.94 -19.01
N THR A 211 14.47 -67.19 -19.35
CA THR A 211 15.68 -67.87 -18.84
C THR A 211 16.98 -67.17 -19.32
N SER A 212 16.98 -66.58 -20.52
CA SER A 212 18.09 -65.77 -21.05
C SER A 212 18.22 -64.41 -20.34
N ARG A 213 17.12 -63.82 -19.86
CA ARG A 213 17.14 -62.57 -19.09
C ARG A 213 17.59 -62.82 -17.65
N ASP A 214 17.16 -63.92 -17.02
CA ASP A 214 17.61 -64.32 -15.68
C ASP A 214 19.12 -64.61 -15.65
N GLN A 215 19.69 -65.20 -16.72
CA GLN A 215 21.15 -65.39 -16.85
C GLN A 215 21.93 -64.08 -17.08
N LYS A 216 21.29 -63.02 -17.60
CA LYS A 216 21.88 -61.68 -17.69
C LYS A 216 21.80 -60.94 -16.36
N ILE A 217 20.69 -61.06 -15.64
CA ILE A 217 20.52 -60.51 -14.30
C ILE A 217 21.55 -61.12 -13.36
N LYS A 218 21.76 -62.45 -13.41
CA LYS A 218 22.79 -63.12 -12.60
C LYS A 218 24.23 -62.67 -12.91
N LYS A 219 24.52 -62.31 -14.17
CA LYS A 219 25.82 -61.72 -14.55
C LYS A 219 25.96 -60.26 -14.09
N TYR A 220 24.87 -59.51 -14.01
CA TYR A 220 24.88 -58.16 -13.45
C TYR A 220 24.98 -58.19 -11.92
N GLU A 221 24.36 -59.17 -11.26
CA GLU A 221 24.53 -59.43 -9.83
C GLU A 221 25.99 -59.83 -9.51
N GLU A 222 26.59 -60.74 -10.30
CA GLU A 222 28.02 -61.10 -10.16
C GLU A 222 28.96 -59.91 -10.43
N GLN A 223 28.60 -58.98 -11.34
CA GLN A 223 29.36 -57.73 -11.58
C GLN A 223 29.18 -56.69 -10.46
N ILE A 224 28.00 -56.64 -9.83
CA ILE A 224 27.73 -55.80 -8.66
C ILE A 224 28.47 -56.35 -7.43
N GLU A 225 28.58 -57.68 -7.31
CA GLU A 225 29.32 -58.35 -6.24
C GLU A 225 30.85 -58.20 -6.43
N GLU A 226 31.37 -58.14 -7.67
CA GLU A 226 32.76 -57.78 -7.96
C GLU A 226 33.06 -56.27 -7.75
N LEU A 227 32.07 -55.38 -7.96
CA LEU A 227 32.20 -53.93 -7.71
C LEU A 227 32.10 -53.56 -6.21
N ASN A 228 31.28 -54.27 -5.44
CA ASN A 228 31.21 -54.12 -3.98
C ASN A 228 32.48 -54.63 -3.27
N ASN A 229 33.13 -55.65 -3.82
CA ASN A 229 34.40 -56.17 -3.30
C ASN A 229 35.64 -55.30 -3.67
N ALA A 230 35.46 -54.23 -4.46
CA ALA A 230 36.51 -53.27 -4.79
C ALA A 230 36.39 -51.92 -4.03
N SER A 231 35.37 -51.76 -3.17
CA SER A 231 35.16 -50.56 -2.34
C SER A 231 35.32 -50.83 -0.83
N SER A 232 35.95 -51.94 -0.46
CA SER A 232 36.39 -52.22 0.91
C SER A 232 37.82 -51.72 1.13
N ASN A 233 37.97 -50.45 1.53
CA ASN A 233 39.06 -49.94 2.38
C ASN A 233 38.96 -48.41 2.55
N VAL A 234 37.92 -47.94 3.24
CA VAL A 234 38.05 -46.78 4.12
C VAL A 234 37.23 -47.07 5.38
N ASP A 235 37.95 -47.14 6.48
CA ASP A 235 37.53 -47.47 7.82
C ASP A 235 36.44 -46.51 8.33
N THR A 236 35.22 -47.02 8.53
CA THR A 236 34.14 -46.34 9.27
C THR A 236 33.50 -47.26 10.31
N THR A 237 34.25 -48.27 10.77
CA THR A 237 33.80 -49.22 11.80
C THR A 237 33.70 -48.63 13.22
N GLU A 238 34.07 -47.36 13.41
CA GLU A 238 33.90 -46.65 14.69
C GLU A 238 32.67 -45.70 14.71
N TYR A 239 32.06 -45.43 13.55
CA TYR A 239 30.85 -44.60 13.47
C TYR A 239 29.57 -45.42 13.31
N GLU A 240 29.62 -46.59 12.65
CA GLU A 240 28.48 -47.53 12.60
C GLU A 240 28.23 -48.20 13.97
N SER A 241 29.28 -48.51 14.75
CA SER A 241 29.09 -48.97 16.15
C SER A 241 28.56 -47.87 17.07
N LYS A 242 28.79 -46.59 16.76
CA LYS A 242 28.20 -45.45 17.50
C LYS A 242 26.78 -45.15 17.03
N ILE A 243 26.46 -45.37 15.77
CA ILE A 243 25.11 -45.22 15.23
C ILE A 243 24.25 -46.37 15.73
N ASP A 244 24.72 -47.61 15.77
CA ASP A 244 24.01 -48.73 16.41
C ASP A 244 23.85 -48.52 17.92
N ASP A 245 24.85 -48.00 18.64
CA ASP A 245 24.71 -47.64 20.06
C ASP A 245 23.80 -46.42 20.30
N LEU A 246 23.70 -45.50 19.32
CA LEU A 246 22.81 -44.33 19.39
C LEU A 246 21.39 -44.68 18.95
N GLU A 247 21.20 -45.56 17.98
CA GLU A 247 19.91 -46.11 17.58
C GLU A 247 19.38 -47.04 18.66
N GLN A 248 20.24 -47.84 19.30
CA GLN A 248 19.83 -48.64 20.45
C GLN A 248 19.59 -47.79 21.71
N LYS A 249 20.30 -46.67 21.88
CA LYS A 249 19.95 -45.65 22.88
C LYS A 249 18.69 -44.86 22.53
N ILE A 250 18.37 -44.64 21.25
CA ILE A 250 17.14 -44.00 20.82
C ILE A 250 15.98 -44.96 21.00
N ILE A 251 16.14 -46.25 20.70
CA ILE A 251 15.15 -47.30 20.97
C ILE A 251 14.99 -47.50 22.49
N ASP A 252 16.06 -47.47 23.29
CA ASP A 252 15.96 -47.53 24.75
C ASP A 252 15.45 -46.20 25.36
N LEU A 253 15.68 -45.04 24.72
CA LEU A 253 15.10 -43.74 25.10
C LEU A 253 13.63 -43.61 24.67
N GLU A 254 13.22 -44.22 23.57
CA GLU A 254 11.83 -44.34 23.13
C GLU A 254 11.09 -45.38 23.97
N LYS A 255 11.76 -46.45 24.38
CA LYS A 255 11.22 -47.44 25.32
C LYS A 255 11.16 -46.89 26.75
N THR A 256 12.11 -46.06 27.17
CA THR A 256 12.01 -45.33 28.45
C THR A 256 11.08 -44.12 28.39
N ASN A 257 10.88 -43.46 27.25
CA ASN A 257 9.80 -42.48 27.05
C ASN A 257 8.42 -43.16 26.94
N LEU A 258 8.33 -44.37 26.37
CA LEU A 258 7.13 -45.18 26.47
C LEU A 258 6.91 -45.66 27.91
N GLU A 259 7.94 -46.00 28.68
CA GLU A 259 7.81 -46.44 30.09
C GLU A 259 7.61 -45.25 31.07
N LEU A 260 8.06 -44.04 30.73
CA LEU A 260 7.75 -42.79 31.45
C LEU A 260 6.39 -42.18 31.05
N SER A 261 5.93 -42.41 29.81
CA SER A 261 4.55 -42.10 29.41
C SER A 261 3.55 -43.18 29.85
N ASN A 262 3.98 -44.41 30.13
CA ASN A 262 3.14 -45.50 30.66
C ASN A 262 3.17 -45.61 32.19
N SER A 263 3.84 -44.69 32.90
CA SER A 263 3.70 -44.49 34.35
C SER A 263 2.82 -43.30 34.74
N SER A 264 2.26 -42.60 33.75
CA SER A 264 0.99 -41.88 33.92
C SER A 264 -0.01 -42.52 32.97
N GLN A 265 -0.65 -43.60 33.43
CA GLN A 265 -1.80 -44.16 32.75
C GLN A 265 -2.77 -43.02 32.45
N ASN A 266 -2.84 -42.66 31.17
CA ASN A 266 -3.87 -41.82 30.62
C ASN A 266 -5.15 -42.68 30.64
N PHE A 267 -5.71 -42.86 31.83
CA PHE A 267 -6.99 -43.49 31.99
C PHE A 267 -8.02 -42.50 31.49
N ASP A 268 -8.66 -42.82 30.37
CA ASP A 268 -9.88 -42.14 29.98
C ASP A 268 -10.86 -42.26 31.16
N VAL A 269 -11.16 -41.13 31.80
CA VAL A 269 -12.05 -41.02 32.97
C VAL A 269 -13.39 -41.66 32.66
N ASN A 270 -13.81 -41.64 31.39
CA ASN A 270 -15.04 -42.28 30.94
C ASN A 270 -14.91 -43.80 30.89
N GLU A 271 -13.76 -44.35 30.52
CA GLU A 271 -13.55 -45.80 30.41
C GLU A 271 -13.42 -46.46 31.80
N LEU A 272 -12.73 -45.81 32.75
CA LEU A 272 -12.69 -46.25 34.16
C LEU A 272 -14.06 -46.14 34.82
N ASN A 273 -14.79 -45.04 34.61
CA ASN A 273 -16.12 -44.86 35.17
C ASN A 273 -17.11 -45.90 34.60
N ASN A 274 -17.04 -46.18 33.29
CA ASN A 274 -17.81 -47.24 32.65
C ASN A 274 -17.46 -48.63 33.22
N LYS A 275 -16.18 -48.90 33.50
CA LYS A 275 -15.73 -50.16 34.11
C LYS A 275 -16.19 -50.30 35.58
N ILE A 276 -16.18 -49.22 36.35
CA ILE A 276 -16.71 -49.17 37.73
C ILE A 276 -18.21 -49.46 37.72
N ILE A 277 -18.98 -48.81 36.84
CA ILE A 277 -20.43 -49.07 36.69
C ILE A 277 -20.68 -50.52 36.29
N GLN A 278 -19.87 -51.08 35.39
CA GLN A 278 -20.01 -52.46 34.92
C GLN A 278 -19.69 -53.48 36.03
N LEU A 279 -18.64 -53.26 36.83
CA LEU A 279 -18.27 -54.11 37.97
C LEU A 279 -19.25 -53.97 39.16
N GLU A 280 -19.81 -52.79 39.40
CA GLU A 280 -20.88 -52.57 40.38
C GLU A 280 -22.15 -53.32 39.98
N GLN A 281 -22.50 -53.30 38.70
CA GLN A 281 -23.63 -54.05 38.15
C GLN A 281 -23.38 -55.57 38.23
N GLU A 282 -22.19 -56.06 37.89
CA GLU A 282 -21.84 -57.48 38.02
C GLU A 282 -21.81 -57.96 39.47
N ASN A 283 -21.31 -57.16 40.42
CA ASN A 283 -21.36 -57.50 41.85
C ASN A 283 -22.80 -57.47 42.38
N LYS A 284 -23.65 -56.60 41.84
CA LYS A 284 -25.09 -56.60 42.14
C LYS A 284 -25.78 -57.85 41.57
N ASP A 285 -25.48 -58.26 40.34
CA ASP A 285 -26.01 -59.47 39.72
C ASP A 285 -25.53 -60.76 40.43
N LEU A 286 -24.28 -60.77 40.93
CA LEU A 286 -23.73 -61.86 41.75
C LEU A 286 -24.42 -61.94 43.12
N ARG A 287 -24.73 -60.80 43.76
CA ARG A 287 -25.54 -60.75 44.99
C ARG A 287 -26.99 -61.15 44.77
N GLU A 288 -27.57 -60.83 43.62
CA GLU A 288 -28.94 -61.22 43.27
C GLU A 288 -29.04 -62.73 42.91
N LYS A 289 -27.94 -63.35 42.46
CA LYS A 289 -27.82 -64.80 42.25
C LYS A 289 -27.86 -65.64 43.55
N ASP A 290 -27.64 -65.04 44.72
CA ASP A 290 -27.76 -65.74 46.02
C ASP A 290 -29.19 -66.20 46.35
N ASN A 291 -30.21 -65.75 45.58
CA ASN A 291 -31.60 -66.18 45.79
C ASN A 291 -31.99 -67.50 45.11
N ILE A 292 -31.05 -68.23 44.50
CA ILE A 292 -31.30 -69.59 44.01
C ILE A 292 -30.22 -70.56 44.52
N VAL A 293 -30.16 -70.74 45.83
CA VAL A 293 -29.56 -71.94 46.42
C VAL A 293 -30.65 -72.97 46.63
N SER A 294 -30.70 -73.96 45.73
CA SER A 294 -31.32 -75.24 46.01
C SER A 294 -30.62 -76.32 45.20
N SER A 295 -29.81 -77.10 45.92
CA SER A 295 -29.17 -78.38 45.56
C SER A 295 -27.74 -78.36 45.01
N SER A 296 -26.87 -78.93 45.86
CA SER A 296 -25.64 -79.70 45.60
C SER A 296 -24.34 -79.01 45.15
N SER A 297 -23.32 -79.15 46.00
CA SER A 297 -21.86 -78.96 45.83
C SER A 297 -21.29 -77.68 46.48
N ASP A 298 -20.70 -77.85 47.68
CA ASP A 298 -19.97 -76.82 48.44
C ASP A 298 -18.81 -76.17 47.65
N ASN A 299 -18.32 -76.80 46.59
CA ASN A 299 -17.28 -76.23 45.72
C ASN A 299 -17.79 -75.07 44.85
N SER A 300 -19.10 -74.98 44.57
CA SER A 300 -19.66 -73.91 43.74
C SER A 300 -19.84 -72.61 44.53
N ILE A 301 -20.14 -72.70 45.83
CA ILE A 301 -20.37 -71.53 46.69
C ILE A 301 -19.03 -70.87 47.03
N ASN A 302 -18.00 -71.65 47.36
CA ASN A 302 -16.66 -71.10 47.63
C ASN A 302 -16.05 -70.44 46.37
N SER A 303 -16.31 -70.97 45.17
CA SER A 303 -15.91 -70.33 43.92
C SER A 303 -16.63 -69.00 43.66
N LEU A 304 -17.94 -68.92 43.96
CA LEU A 304 -18.72 -67.68 43.82
C LEU A 304 -18.31 -66.62 44.86
N ILE A 305 -17.99 -67.05 46.07
CA ILE A 305 -17.48 -66.17 47.13
C ILE A 305 -16.08 -65.67 46.76
N ASP A 306 -15.18 -66.54 46.27
CA ASP A 306 -13.85 -66.12 45.80
C ASP A 306 -13.93 -65.17 44.61
N ASP A 307 -14.84 -65.42 43.66
CA ASP A 307 -15.04 -64.54 42.50
C ASP A 307 -15.65 -63.19 42.92
N PHE A 308 -16.60 -63.18 43.86
CA PHE A 308 -17.15 -61.95 44.43
C PHE A 308 -16.09 -61.16 45.21
N THR A 309 -15.26 -61.85 45.99
CA THR A 309 -14.20 -61.21 46.80
C THR A 309 -13.15 -60.61 45.89
N LYS A 310 -12.67 -61.35 44.87
CA LYS A 310 -11.72 -60.83 43.88
C LYS A 310 -12.27 -59.64 43.10
N LYS A 311 -13.52 -59.71 42.62
CA LYS A 311 -14.15 -58.58 41.92
C LYS A 311 -14.43 -57.38 42.82
N SER A 312 -14.73 -57.62 44.10
CA SER A 312 -14.88 -56.56 45.09
C SER A 312 -13.55 -55.87 45.39
N ASP A 313 -12.46 -56.63 45.53
CA ASP A 313 -11.12 -56.09 45.74
C ASP A 313 -10.62 -55.32 44.50
N GLU A 314 -10.93 -55.83 43.30
CA GLU A 314 -10.64 -55.18 42.03
C GLU A 314 -11.42 -53.86 41.89
N LEU A 315 -12.71 -53.82 42.29
CA LEU A 315 -13.51 -52.60 42.33
C LEU A 315 -12.98 -51.57 43.34
N ILE A 316 -12.52 -52.01 44.51
CA ILE A 316 -11.93 -51.13 45.53
C ILE A 316 -10.64 -50.50 45.01
N SER A 317 -9.78 -51.29 44.37
CA SER A 317 -8.56 -50.78 43.74
C SER A 317 -8.88 -49.77 42.64
N LEU A 318 -9.83 -50.10 41.75
CA LEU A 318 -10.22 -49.24 40.63
C LEU A 318 -10.84 -47.90 41.10
N LYS A 319 -11.62 -47.92 42.19
CA LYS A 319 -12.14 -46.69 42.82
C LYS A 319 -11.06 -45.85 43.48
N ALA A 320 -10.08 -46.48 44.11
CA ALA A 320 -8.94 -45.77 44.69
C ALA A 320 -8.10 -45.09 43.60
N ASP A 321 -7.90 -45.77 42.46
CA ASP A 321 -7.17 -45.22 41.31
C ASP A 321 -7.97 -44.10 40.61
N TYR A 322 -9.30 -44.23 40.46
CA TYR A 322 -10.18 -43.17 39.97
C TYR A 322 -10.14 -41.92 40.85
N GLN A 323 -10.18 -42.09 42.18
CA GLN A 323 -10.09 -40.97 43.13
C GLN A 323 -8.74 -40.25 43.04
N ARG A 324 -7.63 -41.01 42.95
CA ARG A 324 -6.29 -40.43 42.77
C ARG A 324 -6.17 -39.64 41.48
N LEU A 325 -6.80 -40.11 40.40
CA LEU A 325 -6.82 -39.41 39.11
C LEU A 325 -7.67 -38.13 39.16
N GLN A 326 -8.82 -38.15 39.85
CA GLN A 326 -9.65 -36.98 40.08
C GLN A 326 -8.93 -35.92 40.93
N ASP A 327 -8.24 -36.36 41.98
CA ASP A 327 -7.45 -35.48 42.85
C ASP A 327 -6.26 -34.90 42.08
N SER A 328 -5.60 -35.69 41.23
CA SER A 328 -4.52 -35.24 40.33
C SER A 328 -5.02 -34.20 39.32
N SER A 329 -6.16 -34.45 38.65
CA SER A 329 -6.79 -33.51 37.72
C SER A 329 -7.19 -32.20 38.41
N ARG A 330 -7.66 -32.27 39.67
CA ARG A 330 -8.01 -31.10 40.46
C ARG A 330 -6.78 -30.30 40.88
N ILE A 331 -5.67 -30.98 41.18
CA ILE A 331 -4.37 -30.33 41.43
C ILE A 331 -3.85 -29.66 40.16
N THR A 332 -3.97 -30.31 38.98
CA THR A 332 -3.56 -29.68 37.71
C THR A 332 -4.46 -28.50 37.34
N GLU A 333 -5.76 -28.59 37.62
CA GLU A 333 -6.71 -27.49 37.41
C GLU A 333 -6.44 -26.32 38.38
N LEU A 334 -6.08 -26.62 39.63
CA LEU A 334 -5.61 -25.61 40.59
C LEU A 334 -4.29 -24.98 40.14
N GLN A 335 -3.33 -25.76 39.63
CA GLN A 335 -2.07 -25.25 39.08
C GLN A 335 -2.28 -24.42 37.80
N ILE A 336 -3.20 -24.82 36.92
CA ILE A 336 -3.56 -24.04 35.72
C ILE A 336 -4.28 -22.75 36.12
N ASN A 337 -5.12 -22.79 37.15
CA ASN A 337 -5.79 -21.60 37.67
C ASN A 337 -4.83 -20.70 38.45
N GLU A 338 -3.85 -21.26 39.17
CA GLU A 338 -2.73 -20.52 39.76
C GLU A 338 -1.86 -19.90 38.68
N LEU A 339 -1.47 -20.63 37.64
CA LEU A 339 -0.72 -20.09 36.50
C LEU A 339 -1.52 -19.08 35.67
N LYS A 340 -2.86 -19.21 35.60
CA LYS A 340 -3.75 -18.19 35.01
C LYS A 340 -3.87 -16.97 35.91
N ASN A 341 -3.96 -17.14 37.22
CA ASN A 341 -3.98 -16.05 38.19
C ASN A 341 -2.61 -15.38 38.31
N GLU A 342 -1.52 -16.11 38.10
CA GLU A 342 -0.15 -15.63 38.07
C GLU A 342 0.12 -14.94 36.73
N ASN A 343 -0.39 -15.44 35.60
CA ASN A 343 -0.41 -14.69 34.32
C ASN A 343 -1.33 -13.47 34.36
N ALA A 344 -2.46 -13.51 35.08
CA ALA A 344 -3.32 -12.36 35.31
C ALA A 344 -2.67 -11.36 36.25
N LYS A 345 -1.95 -11.83 37.29
CA LYS A 345 -1.12 -11.00 38.16
C LYS A 345 0.02 -10.38 37.38
N LEU A 346 0.73 -11.11 36.53
CA LEU A 346 1.79 -10.62 35.63
C LEU A 346 1.26 -9.65 34.57
N LYS A 347 0.05 -9.88 34.02
CA LYS A 347 -0.65 -8.90 33.15
C LYS A 347 -1.13 -7.66 33.90
N SER A 348 -1.51 -7.79 35.17
CA SER A 348 -1.92 -6.66 36.02
C SER A 348 -0.73 -5.87 36.59
N THR A 349 0.42 -6.53 36.81
CA THR A 349 1.67 -5.87 37.24
C THR A 349 2.41 -5.19 36.09
N LEU A 350 2.17 -5.57 34.83
CA LEU A 350 2.67 -4.81 33.68
C LEU A 350 1.89 -3.50 33.41
N ASN A 351 0.72 -3.30 34.05
CA ASN A 351 -0.15 -2.14 33.84
C ASN A 351 -0.33 -1.25 35.09
N GLN A 352 0.43 -1.46 36.17
CA GLN A 352 0.34 -0.66 37.40
C GLN A 352 1.72 -0.28 37.99
N GLY A 353 2.73 -0.10 37.15
CA GLY A 353 3.97 0.60 37.51
C GLY A 353 3.97 2.01 36.93
N HIS A 354 3.24 2.94 37.55
CA HIS A 354 3.41 4.37 37.25
C HIS A 354 4.66 4.83 38.01
N VAL A 355 5.80 4.81 37.32
CA VAL A 355 6.99 5.56 37.73
C VAL A 355 6.93 6.87 36.95
N GLU A 356 6.86 7.96 37.71
CA GLU A 356 6.89 9.33 37.22
C GLU A 356 8.24 9.61 36.54
N ASP A 357 8.33 9.34 35.24
CA ASP A 357 9.20 10.09 34.32
C ASP A 357 8.72 9.91 32.86
N ASN A 358 8.23 11.00 32.28
CA ASN A 358 6.99 11.01 31.50
C ASN A 358 7.18 11.14 29.97
N ASN A 359 8.22 10.54 29.38
CA ASN A 359 8.44 10.62 27.92
C ASN A 359 8.54 9.26 27.22
N VAL A 360 9.24 8.27 27.78
CA VAL A 360 9.56 7.03 27.06
C VAL A 360 8.40 6.01 27.05
N VAL A 361 7.55 6.02 28.09
CA VAL A 361 6.41 5.09 28.23
C VAL A 361 5.22 5.50 27.35
N GLU A 362 4.98 6.80 27.22
CA GLU A 362 3.93 7.32 26.33
C GLU A 362 4.32 7.11 24.87
N GLU A 363 5.59 7.33 24.53
CA GLU A 363 6.14 7.14 23.19
C GLU A 363 6.10 5.66 22.75
N THR A 364 6.39 4.72 23.64
CA THR A 364 6.24 3.27 23.36
C THR A 364 4.79 2.83 23.18
N LYS A 365 3.84 3.46 23.88
CA LYS A 365 2.42 3.18 23.75
C LYS A 365 1.84 3.73 22.44
N ILE A 366 2.25 4.95 22.06
CA ILE A 366 1.91 5.59 20.79
C ILE A 366 2.47 4.78 19.62
N LEU A 367 3.76 4.42 19.66
CA LEU A 367 4.38 3.60 18.62
C LEU A 367 3.73 2.23 18.48
N LYS A 368 3.31 1.60 19.59
CA LYS A 368 2.59 0.31 19.56
C LYS A 368 1.21 0.43 18.90
N GLN A 369 0.51 1.53 19.14
CA GLN A 369 -0.80 1.80 18.54
C GLN A 369 -0.67 2.14 17.05
N GLU A 370 0.36 2.90 16.66
CA GLU A 370 0.68 3.17 15.26
C GLU A 370 1.10 1.89 14.51
N LEU A 371 1.88 1.02 15.14
CA LEU A 371 2.33 -0.25 14.54
C LEU A 371 1.14 -1.19 14.30
N SER A 372 0.20 -1.28 15.25
CA SER A 372 -1.05 -2.03 15.07
C SER A 372 -1.93 -1.45 13.97
N SER A 373 -2.00 -0.12 13.84
CA SER A 373 -2.75 0.55 12.76
C SER A 373 -2.14 0.28 11.39
N LYS A 374 -0.81 0.38 11.27
CA LYS A 374 -0.08 0.13 10.03
C LYS A 374 -0.11 -1.35 9.62
N GLU A 375 -0.09 -2.27 10.58
CA GLU A 375 -0.28 -3.70 10.32
C GLU A 375 -1.67 -3.98 9.73
N GLN A 376 -2.72 -3.30 10.22
CA GLN A 376 -4.07 -3.44 9.70
C GLN A 376 -4.21 -2.87 8.27
N GLU A 377 -3.66 -1.68 8.01
CA GLU A 377 -3.61 -1.11 6.66
C GLU A 377 -2.88 -2.04 5.67
N LEU A 378 -1.81 -2.70 6.12
CA LEU A 378 -1.04 -3.64 5.30
C LEU A 378 -1.83 -4.93 4.99
N LYS A 379 -2.64 -5.42 5.93
CA LYS A 379 -3.55 -6.56 5.71
C LYS A 379 -4.66 -6.21 4.72
N GLU A 380 -5.24 -5.02 4.83
CA GLU A 380 -6.29 -4.53 3.93
C GLU A 380 -5.76 -4.31 2.50
N ALA A 381 -4.57 -3.71 2.35
CA ALA A 381 -3.91 -3.56 1.05
C ALA A 381 -3.57 -4.92 0.42
N ASN A 382 -3.08 -5.89 1.21
CA ASN A 382 -2.83 -7.25 0.73
C ASN A 382 -4.10 -7.97 0.25
N THR A 383 -5.22 -7.81 0.97
CA THR A 383 -6.50 -8.42 0.53
C THR A 383 -6.97 -7.82 -0.79
N LYS A 384 -6.78 -6.52 -0.99
CA LYS A 384 -7.13 -5.81 -2.22
C LYS A 384 -6.22 -6.16 -3.40
N ILE A 385 -4.93 -6.39 -3.15
CA ILE A 385 -3.99 -6.93 -4.15
C ILE A 385 -4.42 -8.34 -4.58
N VAL A 386 -4.80 -9.20 -3.63
CA VAL A 386 -5.29 -10.56 -3.92
C VAL A 386 -6.58 -10.53 -4.74
N SER A 387 -7.52 -9.64 -4.42
CA SER A 387 -8.77 -9.50 -5.19
C SER A 387 -8.52 -8.99 -6.62
N LEU A 388 -7.67 -7.97 -6.79
CA LEU A 388 -7.29 -7.46 -8.11
C LEU A 388 -6.56 -8.51 -8.93
N THR A 389 -5.71 -9.33 -8.30
CA THR A 389 -5.02 -10.44 -8.97
C THR A 389 -6.02 -11.47 -9.50
N ALA A 390 -7.04 -11.82 -8.70
CA ALA A 390 -8.11 -12.72 -9.12
C ALA A 390 -8.91 -12.13 -10.30
N GLU A 391 -9.26 -10.84 -10.24
CA GLU A 391 -10.00 -10.16 -11.31
C GLU A 391 -9.19 -10.03 -12.61
N ILE A 392 -7.89 -9.73 -12.53
CA ILE A 392 -6.99 -9.71 -13.69
C ILE A 392 -6.88 -11.12 -14.29
N THR A 393 -6.80 -12.16 -13.45
CA THR A 393 -6.75 -13.56 -13.91
C THR A 393 -8.04 -13.94 -14.64
N GLU A 394 -9.21 -13.60 -14.09
CA GLU A 394 -10.51 -13.87 -14.71
C GLU A 394 -10.68 -13.11 -16.04
N LEU A 395 -10.24 -11.85 -16.12
CA LEU A 395 -10.27 -11.06 -17.37
C LEU A 395 -9.27 -11.59 -18.41
N THR A 396 -8.13 -12.12 -17.96
CA THR A 396 -7.12 -12.75 -18.84
C THR A 396 -7.62 -14.07 -19.41
N GLU A 397 -8.30 -14.89 -18.60
CA GLU A 397 -8.97 -16.12 -19.05
C GLU A 397 -10.07 -15.79 -20.07
N LYS A 398 -10.93 -14.80 -19.79
CA LYS A 398 -11.96 -14.33 -20.74
C LYS A 398 -11.37 -13.79 -22.05
N PHE A 399 -10.19 -13.17 -22.02
CA PHE A 399 -9.48 -12.74 -23.24
C PHE A 399 -8.92 -13.93 -24.03
N GLN A 400 -8.50 -15.01 -23.35
CA GLN A 400 -7.98 -16.24 -23.98
C GLN A 400 -9.06 -17.17 -24.55
N GLU A 401 -10.31 -17.11 -24.06
CA GLU A 401 -11.44 -17.89 -24.56
C GLU A 401 -11.99 -17.40 -25.92
N ILE A 402 -11.51 -16.27 -26.46
CA ILE A 402 -11.95 -15.76 -27.77
C ILE A 402 -11.21 -16.51 -28.89
N PRO A 403 -11.91 -17.22 -29.81
CA PRO A 403 -11.27 -18.01 -30.85
C PRO A 403 -10.43 -17.15 -31.80
N ALA A 404 -9.17 -17.51 -32.01
CA ALA A 404 -8.25 -16.88 -32.96
C ALA A 404 -8.57 -17.23 -34.43
N SER A 405 -9.81 -17.10 -34.85
CA SER A 405 -10.26 -17.35 -36.22
C SER A 405 -11.23 -16.26 -36.68
N ASP A 406 -10.70 -15.09 -37.03
CA ASP A 406 -11.14 -14.29 -38.19
C ASP A 406 -10.38 -12.95 -38.21
N GLU A 407 -9.58 -12.71 -39.25
CA GLU A 407 -8.82 -11.48 -39.50
C GLU A 407 -9.69 -10.23 -39.79
N HIS A 408 -11.01 -10.30 -39.59
CA HIS A 408 -11.93 -9.20 -39.91
C HIS A 408 -13.08 -9.02 -38.90
N VAL A 409 -12.82 -9.07 -37.59
CA VAL A 409 -13.77 -8.56 -36.60
C VAL A 409 -13.14 -7.45 -35.75
N ASN A 410 -13.33 -6.22 -36.21
CA ASN A 410 -13.06 -5.00 -35.47
C ASN A 410 -14.19 -4.83 -34.43
N ASN A 411 -14.15 -5.60 -33.33
CA ASN A 411 -15.17 -5.54 -32.29
C ASN A 411 -14.74 -4.59 -31.17
N SER A 412 -15.55 -3.55 -30.96
CA SER A 412 -15.45 -2.56 -29.85
C SER A 412 -15.19 -3.21 -28.48
N ASP A 413 -15.73 -4.41 -28.26
CA ASP A 413 -15.63 -5.12 -26.99
C ASP A 413 -14.22 -5.65 -26.71
N ASN A 414 -13.42 -5.95 -27.75
CA ASN A 414 -12.07 -6.49 -27.59
C ASN A 414 -11.06 -5.38 -27.22
N GLU A 415 -11.22 -4.18 -27.78
CA GLU A 415 -10.49 -2.98 -27.36
C GLU A 415 -10.91 -2.55 -25.94
N SER A 416 -12.20 -2.72 -25.57
CA SER A 416 -12.68 -2.43 -24.22
C SER A 416 -12.09 -3.37 -23.17
N ILE A 417 -12.10 -4.69 -23.39
CA ILE A 417 -11.51 -5.67 -22.46
C ILE A 417 -10.00 -5.44 -22.33
N LYS A 418 -9.30 -5.16 -23.44
CA LYS A 418 -7.87 -4.86 -23.43
C LYS A 418 -7.56 -3.57 -22.67
N LYS A 419 -8.40 -2.54 -22.81
CA LYS A 419 -8.28 -1.29 -22.06
C LYS A 419 -8.54 -1.51 -20.57
N ASP A 420 -9.59 -2.24 -20.20
CA ASP A 420 -9.91 -2.56 -18.81
C ASP A 420 -8.80 -3.41 -18.16
N LEU A 421 -8.17 -4.31 -18.93
CA LEU A 421 -7.05 -5.13 -18.46
C LEU A 421 -5.78 -4.30 -18.26
N ILE A 422 -5.52 -3.32 -19.13
CA ILE A 422 -4.43 -2.35 -18.96
C ILE A 422 -4.69 -1.46 -17.74
N ASP A 423 -5.90 -0.93 -17.59
CA ASP A 423 -6.27 -0.03 -16.51
C ASP A 423 -6.20 -0.75 -15.14
N LYS A 424 -6.75 -1.96 -15.02
CA LYS A 424 -6.62 -2.77 -13.79
C LYS A 424 -5.19 -3.21 -13.48
N ASN A 425 -4.38 -3.51 -14.50
CA ASN A 425 -2.97 -3.85 -14.30
C ASN A 425 -2.15 -2.63 -13.85
N ASN A 426 -2.47 -1.43 -14.33
CA ASN A 426 -1.87 -0.19 -13.84
C ASN A 426 -2.26 0.09 -12.39
N ASP A 427 -3.53 -0.13 -12.02
CA ASP A 427 -4.00 -0.02 -10.63
C ASP A 427 -3.31 -1.04 -9.71
N TYR A 428 -3.11 -2.28 -10.18
CA TYR A 428 -2.34 -3.30 -9.45
C TYR A 428 -0.89 -2.89 -9.23
N ILE A 429 -0.22 -2.32 -10.24
CA ILE A 429 1.16 -1.85 -10.13
C ILE A 429 1.25 -0.70 -9.13
N ALA A 430 0.34 0.29 -9.21
CA ALA A 430 0.31 1.41 -8.29
C ALA A 430 0.06 0.96 -6.83
N LEU A 431 -0.90 0.06 -6.61
CA LEU A 431 -1.22 -0.47 -5.29
C LEU A 431 -0.09 -1.34 -4.72
N LYS A 432 0.63 -2.09 -5.57
CA LYS A 432 1.80 -2.87 -5.18
C LYS A 432 2.99 -1.98 -4.79
N GLU A 433 3.18 -0.87 -5.50
CA GLU A 433 4.22 0.10 -5.16
C GLU A 433 3.90 0.81 -3.82
N GLU A 434 2.63 1.15 -3.58
CA GLU A 434 2.17 1.72 -2.32
C GLU A 434 2.29 0.72 -1.15
N HIS A 435 1.96 -0.55 -1.37
CA HIS A 435 2.16 -1.64 -0.41
C HIS A 435 3.64 -1.80 -0.04
N SER A 436 4.55 -1.79 -1.02
CA SER A 436 5.99 -1.87 -0.78
C SER A 436 6.52 -0.68 0.03
N LYS A 437 6.05 0.54 -0.25
CA LYS A 437 6.40 1.74 0.54
C LYS A 437 5.88 1.66 1.97
N THR A 438 4.70 1.09 2.17
CA THR A 438 4.09 0.91 3.50
C THR A 438 4.78 -0.19 4.31
N LEU A 439 5.17 -1.28 3.65
CA LEU A 439 5.96 -2.37 4.26
C LEU A 439 7.32 -1.87 4.75
N ALA A 440 8.04 -1.08 3.94
CA ALA A 440 9.31 -0.51 4.35
C ALA A 440 9.18 0.43 5.57
N LYS A 441 8.08 1.19 5.66
CA LYS A 441 7.80 2.03 6.84
C LYS A 441 7.48 1.18 8.07
N TYR A 442 6.74 0.08 7.91
CA TYR A 442 6.43 -0.86 8.98
C TYR A 442 7.70 -1.52 9.54
N GLU A 443 8.60 -2.00 8.68
CA GLU A 443 9.86 -2.62 9.09
C GLU A 443 10.75 -1.65 9.89
N VAL A 444 10.80 -0.38 9.50
CA VAL A 444 11.51 0.66 10.26
C VAL A 444 10.88 0.89 11.63
N LEU A 445 9.54 0.92 11.70
CA LEU A 445 8.82 1.10 12.96
C LEU A 445 9.00 -0.10 13.91
N GLU A 446 9.01 -1.31 13.35
CA GLU A 446 9.27 -2.56 14.08
C GLU A 446 10.68 -2.61 14.65
N SER A 447 11.69 -2.19 13.87
CA SER A 447 13.06 -2.05 14.36
C SER A 447 13.15 -1.06 15.53
N ASN A 448 12.51 0.10 15.41
CA ASN A 448 12.50 1.12 16.46
C ASN A 448 11.82 0.63 17.74
N TYR A 449 10.69 -0.09 17.62
CA TYR A 449 10.00 -0.68 18.76
C TYR A 449 10.85 -1.74 19.46
N SER A 450 11.53 -2.60 18.70
CA SER A 450 12.46 -3.60 19.24
C SER A 450 13.60 -2.95 20.05
N ASP A 451 14.15 -1.85 19.55
CA ASP A 451 15.27 -1.17 20.23
C ASP A 451 14.79 -0.44 21.50
N LEU A 452 13.59 0.15 21.48
CA LEU A 452 12.94 0.69 22.69
C LEU A 452 12.61 -0.41 23.71
N GLU A 453 12.18 -1.60 23.29
CA GLU A 453 11.92 -2.72 24.20
C GLU A 453 13.20 -3.19 24.90
N LYS A 454 14.32 -3.25 24.16
CA LYS A 454 15.65 -3.56 24.75
C LYS A 454 16.08 -2.50 25.75
N LEU A 455 15.88 -1.22 25.43
CA LEU A 455 16.18 -0.12 26.34
C LEU A 455 15.34 -0.22 27.62
N ASN A 456 14.05 -0.50 27.50
CA ASN A 456 13.14 -0.65 28.64
C ASN A 456 13.51 -1.85 29.54
N LYS A 457 13.97 -2.96 28.96
CA LYS A 457 14.53 -4.10 29.72
C LYS A 457 15.77 -3.70 30.50
N SER A 458 16.70 -2.98 29.88
CA SER A 458 17.92 -2.47 30.55
C SER A 458 17.58 -1.54 31.71
N VAL A 459 16.63 -0.63 31.55
CA VAL A 459 16.17 0.27 32.62
C VAL A 459 15.49 -0.51 33.75
N GLY A 460 14.71 -1.54 33.42
CA GLY A 460 14.09 -2.43 34.41
C GLY A 460 15.12 -3.18 35.26
N GLU A 461 16.22 -3.64 34.64
CA GLU A 461 17.34 -4.28 35.33
C GLU A 461 18.06 -3.30 36.28
N GLU A 462 18.32 -2.07 35.82
CA GLU A 462 18.90 -1.01 36.67
C GLU A 462 18.00 -0.63 37.85
N LEU A 463 16.69 -0.58 37.63
CA LEU A 463 15.70 -0.30 38.68
C LEU A 463 15.65 -1.43 39.72
N SER A 464 15.77 -2.68 39.29
CA SER A 464 15.84 -3.84 40.19
C SER A 464 17.09 -3.78 41.08
N LEU A 465 18.25 -3.47 40.50
CA LEU A 465 19.52 -3.34 41.23
C LEU A 465 19.50 -2.18 42.24
N THR A 466 18.81 -1.08 41.93
CA THR A 466 18.65 0.05 42.87
C THR A 466 17.65 -0.28 43.99
N LYS A 467 16.57 -1.02 43.69
CA LYS A 467 15.63 -1.51 44.71
C LYS A 467 16.28 -2.49 45.68
N GLU A 468 17.16 -3.35 45.20
CA GLU A 468 17.91 -4.28 46.04
C GLU A 468 18.84 -3.54 47.00
N LYS A 469 19.58 -2.53 46.52
CA LYS A 469 20.39 -1.64 47.37
C LYS A 469 19.57 -0.86 48.39
N LEU A 470 18.36 -0.41 48.02
CA LEU A 470 17.47 0.29 48.93
C LEU A 470 16.98 -0.64 50.05
N ASN A 471 16.61 -1.88 49.71
CA ASN A 471 16.21 -2.89 50.70
C ASN A 471 17.35 -3.23 51.66
N GLU A 472 18.59 -3.35 51.16
CA GLU A 472 19.77 -3.51 52.03
C GLU A 472 19.93 -2.33 52.99
N GLN A 473 19.79 -1.09 52.51
CA GLN A 473 19.85 0.10 53.37
C GLN A 473 18.71 0.13 54.40
N ASP A 474 17.49 -0.28 54.04
CA ASP A 474 16.36 -0.37 54.96
C ASP A 474 16.57 -1.44 56.05
N THR A 475 17.19 -2.57 55.72
CA THR A 475 17.56 -3.57 56.73
C THR A 475 18.61 -3.03 57.70
N ILE A 476 19.58 -2.24 57.21
CA ILE A 476 20.57 -1.57 58.05
C ILE A 476 19.88 -0.53 58.96
N ILE A 477 18.97 0.28 58.44
CA ILE A 477 18.21 1.27 59.21
C ILE A 477 17.34 0.60 60.29
N LYS A 478 16.66 -0.51 59.96
CA LYS A 478 15.89 -1.29 60.94
C LYS A 478 16.78 -1.81 62.06
N SER A 479 17.97 -2.33 61.73
CA SER A 479 18.93 -2.81 62.75
C SER A 479 19.39 -1.70 63.71
N LEU A 480 19.71 -0.51 63.19
CA LEU A 480 20.09 0.66 63.98
C LEU A 480 18.93 1.18 64.83
N THR A 481 17.69 1.03 64.36
CA THR A 481 16.47 1.43 65.09
C THR A 481 16.21 0.48 66.27
N THR A 482 16.41 -0.83 66.08
CA THR A 482 16.36 -1.80 67.20
C THR A 482 17.44 -1.51 68.24
N ASP A 483 18.66 -1.20 67.83
CA ASP A 483 19.74 -0.85 68.76
C ASP A 483 19.42 0.42 69.56
N LYS A 484 18.80 1.42 68.91
CA LYS A 484 18.31 2.63 69.58
C LYS A 484 17.24 2.31 70.62
N ASN A 485 16.24 1.49 70.29
CA ASN A 485 15.17 1.13 71.23
C ASN A 485 15.72 0.34 72.44
N VAL A 486 16.73 -0.51 72.24
CA VAL A 486 17.43 -1.19 73.33
C VAL A 486 18.16 -0.19 74.22
N ILE A 487 18.80 0.83 73.65
CA ILE A 487 19.44 1.90 74.43
C ILE A 487 18.39 2.71 75.22
N ASP A 488 17.27 3.09 74.59
CA ASP A 488 16.20 3.87 75.23
C ASP A 488 15.58 3.09 76.40
N SER A 489 15.29 1.80 76.24
CA SER A 489 14.80 0.95 77.36
C SER A 489 15.79 0.84 78.52
N LYS A 490 17.10 0.91 78.22
CA LYS A 490 18.15 0.87 79.22
C LYS A 490 18.26 2.22 79.95
N VAL A 491 18.07 3.33 79.23
CA VAL A 491 17.95 4.66 79.82
C VAL A 491 16.75 4.73 80.76
N ASP A 492 15.58 4.26 80.34
CA ASP A 492 14.36 4.23 81.18
C ASP A 492 14.59 3.41 82.47
N SER A 493 15.26 2.27 82.35
CA SER A 493 15.60 1.43 83.52
C SER A 493 16.56 2.15 84.48
N LEU A 494 17.49 2.95 83.95
CA LEU A 494 18.44 3.71 84.75
C LEU A 494 17.77 4.93 85.40
N GLU A 495 16.85 5.60 84.71
CA GLU A 495 16.06 6.71 85.25
C GLU A 495 15.13 6.24 86.38
N GLN A 496 14.49 5.07 86.22
CA GLN A 496 13.68 4.47 87.27
C GLN A 496 14.53 4.14 88.51
N LEU A 497 15.71 3.55 88.30
CA LEU A 497 16.62 3.21 89.39
C LEU A 497 17.18 4.47 90.08
N LEU A 498 17.38 5.56 89.33
CA LEU A 498 17.76 6.86 89.90
C LEU A 498 16.64 7.45 90.77
N SER A 499 15.39 7.38 90.30
CA SER A 499 14.23 7.85 91.06
C SER A 499 14.00 7.03 92.34
N GLU A 500 14.19 5.72 92.30
CA GLU A 500 14.14 4.87 93.49
C GLU A 500 15.23 5.25 94.50
N LYS A 501 16.45 5.53 94.02
CA LYS A 501 17.55 5.97 94.89
C LYS A 501 17.34 7.37 95.46
N ASP A 502 16.75 8.29 94.71
CA ASP A 502 16.41 9.63 95.22
C ASP A 502 15.30 9.58 96.29
N ASN A 503 14.33 8.67 96.14
CA ASN A 503 13.31 8.40 97.16
C ASN A 503 13.95 7.78 98.41
N GLU A 504 14.86 6.81 98.24
CA GLU A 504 15.57 6.17 99.35
C GLU A 504 16.49 7.15 100.09
N ILE A 505 17.16 8.06 99.38
CA ILE A 505 17.95 9.16 99.97
C ILE A 505 17.05 10.13 100.72
N SER A 506 15.85 10.42 100.21
CA SER A 506 14.87 11.29 100.86
C SER A 506 14.34 10.68 102.16
N ASP A 507 14.06 9.38 102.16
CA ASP A 507 13.64 8.63 103.35
C ASP A 507 14.76 8.52 104.38
N LEU A 508 16.01 8.32 103.94
CA LEU A 508 17.18 8.33 104.82
C LEU A 508 17.45 9.71 105.40
N LYS A 509 17.25 10.80 104.64
CA LYS A 509 17.30 12.17 105.16
C LYS A 509 16.24 12.42 106.23
N LEU A 510 15.00 11.97 106.02
CA LEU A 510 13.94 12.04 107.02
C LEU A 510 14.27 11.24 108.29
N LYS A 511 14.92 10.08 108.16
CA LYS A 511 15.42 9.29 109.31
C LYS A 511 16.57 9.95 110.05
N ILE A 512 17.47 10.62 109.35
CA ILE A 512 18.59 11.36 109.95
C ILE A 512 18.08 12.63 110.66
N ASP A 513 17.14 13.36 110.05
CA ASP A 513 16.54 14.57 110.63
C ASP A 513 15.62 14.27 111.83
N SER A 514 15.15 13.03 111.99
CA SER A 514 14.32 12.59 113.13
C SER A 514 15.10 11.90 114.26
N SER A 515 16.42 11.76 114.13
CA SER A 515 17.25 11.02 115.09
C SER A 515 18.36 11.91 115.68
N THR A 516 18.05 12.61 116.78
CA THR A 516 19.05 13.28 117.62
C THR A 516 19.97 12.26 118.28
N PHE A 517 21.27 12.42 118.05
CA PHE A 517 22.36 11.59 118.57
C PHE A 517 22.53 11.79 120.08
N ASP A 518 22.38 10.72 120.87
CA ASP A 518 22.82 10.66 122.26
C ASP A 518 23.85 9.53 122.45
N GLU A 519 24.92 9.87 123.16
CA GLU A 519 26.16 9.10 123.30
C GLU A 519 26.04 7.82 124.14
N LYS A 520 26.91 6.85 123.81
CA LYS A 520 27.41 5.70 124.60
C LYS A 520 26.57 4.42 124.63
N THR A 521 26.94 3.49 123.76
CA THR A 521 27.23 2.08 124.14
C THR A 521 28.14 1.44 123.10
N ASN A 522 29.32 0.97 123.52
CA ASN A 522 30.21 0.12 122.73
C ASN A 522 29.49 -1.21 122.44
N ASN A 523 29.17 -1.47 121.17
CA ASN A 523 28.73 -2.79 120.70
C ASN A 523 29.47 -3.13 119.39
N LEU A 524 30.13 -4.28 119.35
CA LEU A 524 31.07 -4.66 118.28
C LEU A 524 30.40 -4.83 116.89
N ASP A 525 29.07 -5.03 116.82
CA ASP A 525 28.32 -5.22 115.55
C ASP A 525 28.28 -3.96 114.65
N LEU A 526 28.20 -2.77 115.25
CA LEU A 526 28.08 -1.51 114.51
C LEU A 526 29.34 -1.18 113.68
N ASN A 527 30.50 -1.75 114.04
CA ASN A 527 31.76 -1.42 113.38
C ASN A 527 31.95 -2.19 112.06
N ASP A 528 31.38 -3.39 111.96
CA ASP A 528 31.37 -4.18 110.74
C ASP A 528 30.30 -3.66 109.75
N GLU A 529 29.13 -3.23 110.25
CA GLU A 529 28.15 -2.47 109.46
C GLU A 529 28.74 -1.14 108.95
N LEU A 530 29.46 -0.39 109.77
CA LEU A 530 30.10 0.86 109.35
C LEU A 530 31.15 0.64 108.24
N LYS A 531 31.91 -0.46 108.29
CA LYS A 531 32.85 -0.82 107.22
C LYS A 531 32.14 -1.23 105.93
N ALA A 532 31.07 -2.01 106.02
CA ALA A 532 30.27 -2.40 104.86
C ALA A 532 29.64 -1.18 104.19
N THR A 533 29.08 -0.26 104.99
CA THR A 533 28.45 0.98 104.50
C THR A 533 29.48 1.91 103.84
N LYS A 534 30.67 2.05 104.44
CA LYS A 534 31.77 2.82 103.81
C LYS A 534 32.22 2.23 102.49
N LYS A 535 32.31 0.89 102.39
CA LYS A 535 32.68 0.22 101.14
C LYS A 535 31.62 0.47 100.06
N GLN A 536 30.35 0.33 100.39
CA GLN A 536 29.25 0.63 99.46
C GLN A 536 29.25 2.09 99.01
N LEU A 537 29.57 3.02 99.91
CA LEU A 537 29.69 4.44 99.55
C LEU A 537 30.81 4.67 98.53
N TYR A 538 31.98 4.09 98.75
CA TYR A 538 33.10 4.20 97.81
C TYR A 538 32.81 3.53 96.46
N ASP A 539 32.14 2.37 96.46
CA ASP A 539 31.75 1.69 95.23
C ASP A 539 30.73 2.55 94.45
N LYS A 540 29.81 3.24 95.14
CA LYS A 540 28.83 4.15 94.53
C LYS A 540 29.45 5.46 94.01
N ASP A 541 30.41 6.04 94.74
CA ASP A 541 31.16 7.21 94.26
C ASP A 541 31.96 6.87 92.99
N ALA A 542 32.57 5.68 92.94
CA ALA A 542 33.28 5.20 91.75
C ALA A 542 32.33 4.96 90.55
N GLU A 543 31.13 4.42 90.79
CA GLU A 543 30.10 4.31 89.76
C GLU A 543 29.64 5.68 89.24
N TYR A 544 29.45 6.65 90.13
CA TYR A 544 29.06 8.02 89.75
C TYR A 544 30.13 8.72 88.91
N ASP A 545 31.40 8.60 89.29
CA ASP A 545 32.51 9.17 88.52
C ASP A 545 32.62 8.51 87.12
N LYS A 546 32.38 7.20 87.04
CA LYS A 546 32.33 6.48 85.77
C LYS A 546 31.17 6.96 84.88
N LEU A 547 29.96 7.07 85.45
CA LEU A 547 28.78 7.54 84.73
C LEU A 547 28.95 8.98 84.24
N LYS A 548 29.57 9.85 85.05
CA LYS A 548 29.89 11.22 84.68
C LYS A 548 30.90 11.29 83.54
N LEU A 549 31.88 10.38 83.49
CA LEU A 549 32.82 10.28 82.38
C LEU A 549 32.11 9.85 81.10
N GLU A 550 31.28 8.81 81.17
CA GLU A 550 30.48 8.29 80.05
C GLU A 550 29.53 9.36 79.49
N TYR A 551 28.82 10.09 80.35
CA TYR A 551 27.94 11.20 79.94
C TYR A 551 28.70 12.32 79.21
N ASN A 552 29.87 12.70 79.72
CA ASN A 552 30.68 13.74 79.07
C ASN A 552 31.27 13.29 77.74
N GLN A 553 31.60 12.00 77.60
CA GLN A 553 32.02 11.44 76.31
C GLN A 553 30.85 11.44 75.32
N LEU A 554 29.68 10.96 75.72
CA LEU A 554 28.48 10.94 74.88
C LEU A 554 28.09 12.35 74.41
N LYS A 555 28.13 13.34 75.31
CA LYS A 555 27.87 14.75 74.97
C LYS A 555 28.84 15.29 73.91
N ARG A 556 30.14 14.95 74.02
CA ARG A 556 31.14 15.38 73.03
C ARG A 556 30.90 14.72 71.68
N THR A 557 30.64 13.41 71.66
CA THR A 557 30.37 12.67 70.42
C THR A 557 29.13 13.20 69.71
N THR A 558 28.03 13.41 70.46
CA THR A 558 26.78 13.96 69.93
C THR A 558 26.99 15.37 69.36
N SER A 559 27.74 16.22 70.07
CA SER A 559 28.01 17.57 69.58
C SER A 559 28.86 17.58 68.31
N SER A 560 29.81 16.64 68.15
CA SER A 560 30.61 16.48 66.93
C SER A 560 29.76 16.02 65.75
N GLN A 561 28.86 15.06 65.98
CA GLN A 561 27.94 14.57 64.95
C GLN A 561 26.99 15.67 64.47
N ILE A 562 26.46 16.50 65.39
CA ILE A 562 25.63 17.64 65.04
C ILE A 562 26.40 18.66 64.18
N THR A 563 27.69 18.91 64.48
CA THR A 563 28.50 19.81 63.64
C THR A 563 28.76 19.23 62.25
N GLU A 564 29.07 17.94 62.14
CA GLU A 564 29.28 17.26 60.85
C GLU A 564 28.02 17.24 59.98
N LEU A 565 26.85 16.99 60.59
CA LEU A 565 25.57 17.04 59.89
C LEU A 565 25.25 18.44 59.36
N ASN A 566 25.50 19.48 60.16
CA ASN A 566 25.29 20.87 59.72
C ASN A 566 26.25 21.24 58.57
N GLU A 567 27.51 20.81 58.63
CA GLU A 567 28.46 21.00 57.52
C GLU A 567 27.99 20.27 56.26
N GLY A 568 27.52 19.03 56.39
CA GLY A 568 26.91 18.28 55.28
C GLY A 568 25.71 19.00 54.64
N LEU A 569 24.82 19.54 55.48
CA LEU A 569 23.64 20.29 55.03
C LEU A 569 24.01 21.57 54.28
N THR A 570 25.01 22.32 54.76
CA THR A 570 25.49 23.52 54.07
C THR A 570 26.12 23.21 52.71
N LYS A 571 26.88 22.12 52.59
CA LYS A 571 27.43 21.68 51.30
C LYS A 571 26.32 21.29 50.32
N PHE A 572 25.36 20.47 50.77
CA PHE A 572 24.22 20.06 49.95
C PHE A 572 23.41 21.27 49.46
N THR A 573 23.18 22.26 50.32
CA THR A 573 22.47 23.49 49.94
C THR A 573 23.20 24.27 48.85
N ASN A 574 24.52 24.44 49.00
CA ASN A 574 25.35 25.14 48.00
C ASN A 574 25.41 24.39 46.67
N ASP A 575 25.53 23.06 46.71
CA ASP A 575 25.56 22.24 45.49
C ASP A 575 24.21 22.31 44.77
N ASN A 576 23.10 22.34 45.50
CA ASN A 576 21.76 22.48 44.94
C ASN A 576 21.54 23.87 44.30
N GLU A 577 22.02 24.95 44.94
CA GLU A 577 22.00 26.30 44.34
C GLU A 577 22.83 26.36 43.05
N LYS A 578 23.97 25.67 43.01
CA LYS A 578 24.80 25.60 41.81
C LYS A 578 24.07 24.87 40.67
N ILE A 579 23.44 23.73 40.96
CA ILE A 579 22.63 22.97 39.99
C ILE A 579 21.47 23.83 39.47
N LEU A 580 20.78 24.56 40.34
CA LEU A 580 19.72 25.51 39.94
C LEU A 580 20.23 26.56 38.96
N SER A 581 21.36 27.19 39.26
CA SER A 581 21.95 28.19 38.35
C SER A 581 22.41 27.61 37.01
N GLU A 582 22.85 26.36 36.99
CA GLU A 582 23.25 25.65 35.78
C GLU A 582 22.03 25.29 34.93
N ASN A 583 20.94 24.84 35.56
CA ASN A 583 19.67 24.59 34.90
C ASN A 583 19.08 25.87 34.27
N GLU A 584 19.08 26.99 34.99
CA GLU A 584 18.62 28.29 34.44
C GLU A 584 19.45 28.71 33.21
N TYR A 585 20.77 28.49 33.24
CA TYR A 585 21.63 28.79 32.10
C TYR A 585 21.35 27.88 30.89
N LEU A 586 21.16 26.58 31.13
CA LEU A 586 20.84 25.61 30.08
C LEU A 586 19.48 25.91 29.46
N GLU A 587 18.48 26.24 30.26
CA GLU A 587 17.12 26.57 29.82
C GLU A 587 17.13 27.84 28.95
N LYS A 588 17.86 28.88 29.38
CA LYS A 588 18.04 30.08 28.57
C LYS A 588 18.77 29.80 27.24
N THR A 589 19.78 28.94 27.27
CA THR A 589 20.51 28.55 26.06
C THR A 589 19.63 27.76 25.11
N LEU A 590 18.79 26.86 25.64
CA LEU A 590 17.82 26.08 24.89
C LEU A 590 16.79 27.00 24.19
N ASP A 591 16.26 27.99 24.91
CA ASP A 591 15.34 28.98 24.37
C ASP A 591 15.96 29.79 23.22
N GLU A 592 17.21 30.20 23.36
CA GLU A 592 17.94 30.91 22.30
C GLU A 592 18.18 30.01 21.06
N LYS A 593 18.49 28.73 21.28
CA LYS A 593 18.64 27.75 20.19
C LYS A 593 17.32 27.47 19.48
N ASN A 594 16.22 27.31 20.22
CA ASN A 594 14.89 27.10 19.67
C ASN A 594 14.44 28.29 18.81
N LYS A 595 14.72 29.53 19.25
CA LYS A 595 14.46 30.73 18.42
C LYS A 595 15.25 30.72 17.11
N SER A 596 16.51 30.29 17.15
CA SER A 596 17.36 30.20 15.95
C SER A 596 16.88 29.09 15.00
N ILE A 597 16.49 27.94 15.53
CA ILE A 597 15.90 26.82 14.75
C ILE A 597 14.63 27.29 14.04
N ASN A 598 13.71 27.94 14.75
CA ASN A 598 12.47 28.47 14.15
C ASN A 598 12.74 29.47 13.03
N GLN A 599 13.78 30.31 13.15
CA GLN A 599 14.17 31.25 12.09
C GLN A 599 14.72 30.51 10.86
N LEU A 600 15.56 29.50 11.06
CA LEU A 600 16.09 28.67 9.97
C LEU A 600 14.99 27.85 9.28
N GLU A 601 14.01 27.35 10.02
CA GLU A 601 12.84 26.67 9.45
C GLU A 601 11.99 27.59 8.59
N GLN A 602 11.75 28.84 9.05
CA GLN A 602 11.06 29.84 8.23
C GLN A 602 11.84 30.18 6.96
N GLU A 603 13.17 30.35 7.06
CA GLU A 603 14.02 30.60 5.89
C GLU A 603 14.00 29.41 4.91
N ASN A 604 14.06 28.19 5.42
CA ASN A 604 14.00 26.98 4.60
C ASN A 604 12.66 26.84 3.87
N ASN A 605 11.55 27.16 4.54
CA ASN A 605 10.22 27.18 3.92
C ASN A 605 10.14 28.23 2.81
N ASN A 606 10.70 29.42 3.03
CA ASN A 606 10.74 30.47 2.00
C ASN A 606 11.60 30.06 0.79
N LEU A 607 12.77 29.45 1.04
CA LEU A 607 13.62 28.92 -0.03
C LEU A 607 12.93 27.80 -0.81
N LYS A 608 12.20 26.91 -0.13
CA LYS A 608 11.44 25.85 -0.77
C LYS A 608 10.35 26.40 -1.70
N LEU A 609 9.59 27.40 -1.24
CA LEU A 609 8.59 28.09 -2.08
C LEU A 609 9.24 28.75 -3.31
N LEU A 610 10.41 29.37 -3.13
CA LEU A 610 11.13 29.99 -4.24
C LEU A 610 11.64 28.95 -5.26
N VAL A 611 12.10 27.79 -4.78
CA VAL A 611 12.50 26.67 -5.66
C VAL A 611 11.30 26.14 -6.43
N GLU A 612 10.16 25.92 -5.77
CA GLU A 612 8.92 25.47 -6.41
C GLU A 612 8.43 26.46 -7.49
N GLU A 613 8.52 27.77 -7.23
CA GLU A 613 8.21 28.82 -8.21
C GLU A 613 9.14 28.74 -9.42
N LYS A 614 10.46 28.58 -9.19
CA LYS A 614 11.45 28.49 -10.28
C LYS A 614 11.34 27.22 -11.10
N ASP A 615 11.00 26.10 -10.48
CA ASP A 615 10.74 24.85 -11.19
C ASP A 615 9.48 24.96 -12.07
N SER A 616 8.44 25.63 -11.58
CA SER A 616 7.22 25.91 -12.37
C SER A 616 7.51 26.81 -13.58
N GLU A 617 8.29 27.87 -13.40
CA GLU A 617 8.76 28.73 -14.50
C GLU A 617 9.59 27.93 -15.52
N TYR A 618 10.49 27.06 -15.05
CA TYR A 618 11.34 26.23 -15.90
C TYR A 618 10.53 25.23 -16.74
N GLU A 619 9.59 24.51 -16.13
CA GLU A 619 8.74 23.57 -16.87
C GLU A 619 7.83 24.29 -17.88
N THR A 620 7.34 25.49 -17.56
CA THR A 620 6.60 26.33 -18.52
C THR A 620 7.47 26.71 -19.72
N LEU A 621 8.71 27.13 -19.47
CA LEU A 621 9.66 27.49 -20.52
C LEU A 621 10.05 26.28 -21.39
N LYS A 622 10.27 25.12 -20.76
CA LYS A 622 10.59 23.86 -21.43
C LYS A 622 9.44 23.38 -22.31
N LYS A 623 8.19 23.50 -21.84
CA LYS A 623 6.99 23.22 -22.64
C LYS A 623 6.88 24.15 -23.85
N ASN A 624 7.03 25.45 -23.65
CA ASN A 624 7.02 26.43 -24.75
C ASN A 624 8.10 26.14 -25.81
N TYR A 625 9.30 25.73 -25.38
CA TYR A 625 10.37 25.32 -26.29
C TYR A 625 10.01 24.05 -27.08
N GLN A 626 9.41 23.05 -26.43
CA GLN A 626 8.95 21.83 -27.09
C GLN A 626 7.84 22.12 -28.11
N ASP A 627 6.85 22.94 -27.74
CA ASP A 627 5.75 23.34 -28.62
C ASP A 627 6.26 24.09 -29.85
N SER A 628 7.22 25.01 -29.67
CA SER A 628 7.87 25.71 -30.80
C SER A 628 8.67 24.76 -31.69
N LYS A 629 9.36 23.77 -31.10
CA LYS A 629 10.10 22.75 -31.86
C LYS A 629 9.17 21.85 -32.68
N ILE A 630 8.03 21.45 -32.11
CA ILE A 630 7.01 20.64 -32.80
C ILE A 630 6.41 21.44 -33.95
N ASN A 631 5.98 22.68 -33.71
CA ASN A 631 5.43 23.55 -34.75
C ASN A 631 6.42 23.76 -35.92
N ASN A 632 7.69 24.02 -35.61
CA ASN A 632 8.73 24.14 -36.64
C ASN A 632 8.94 22.82 -37.42
N ALA A 633 8.85 21.67 -36.75
CA ALA A 633 8.95 20.37 -37.41
C ALA A 633 7.76 20.09 -38.34
N ASP A 634 6.55 20.46 -37.92
CA ASP A 634 5.33 20.33 -38.71
C ASP A 634 5.36 21.24 -39.94
N GLN A 635 5.75 22.50 -39.79
CA GLN A 635 5.96 23.42 -40.91
C GLN A 635 7.01 22.90 -41.89
N LEU A 636 8.11 22.33 -41.39
CA LEU A 636 9.15 21.75 -42.24
C LEU A 636 8.63 20.52 -43.01
N ASN A 637 7.81 19.69 -42.38
CA ASN A 637 7.20 18.52 -43.00
C ASN A 637 6.17 18.93 -44.07
N GLU A 638 5.37 19.95 -43.81
CA GLU A 638 4.41 20.50 -44.77
C GLU A 638 5.12 21.13 -45.99
N LEU A 639 6.22 21.85 -45.75
CA LEU A 639 7.07 22.36 -46.83
C LEU A 639 7.67 21.22 -47.65
N LYS A 640 8.20 20.18 -47.00
CA LYS A 640 8.76 18.99 -47.67
C LYS A 640 7.72 18.29 -48.54
N LYS A 641 6.51 18.09 -48.01
CA LYS A 641 5.40 17.50 -48.76
C LYS A 641 5.04 18.35 -49.97
N THR A 642 4.94 19.66 -49.80
CA THR A 642 4.66 20.59 -50.90
C THR A 642 5.75 20.56 -51.99
N VAL A 643 7.02 20.49 -51.59
CA VAL A 643 8.15 20.36 -52.51
C VAL A 643 8.10 19.02 -53.25
N GLN A 644 7.82 17.93 -52.55
CA GLN A 644 7.70 16.60 -53.13
C GLN A 644 6.54 16.53 -54.15
N ASP A 645 5.35 17.03 -53.80
CA ASP A 645 4.19 17.07 -54.69
C ASP A 645 4.46 17.87 -55.97
N LYS A 646 5.20 18.98 -55.86
CA LYS A 646 5.62 19.77 -57.03
C LYS A 646 6.65 19.02 -57.88
N ASN A 647 7.57 18.31 -57.24
CA ASN A 647 8.60 17.53 -57.93
C ASN A 647 8.00 16.33 -58.68
N ASP A 648 7.04 15.63 -58.07
CA ASP A 648 6.32 14.53 -58.69
C ASP A 648 5.47 15.01 -59.87
N LYS A 649 4.82 16.18 -59.76
CA LYS A 649 4.12 16.84 -60.87
C LYS A 649 5.07 17.23 -62.01
N LEU A 650 6.28 17.69 -61.68
CA LEU A 650 7.30 18.03 -62.67
C LEU A 650 7.83 16.78 -63.38
N ALA A 651 8.05 15.69 -62.63
CA ALA A 651 8.50 14.41 -63.16
C ALA A 651 7.45 13.72 -64.06
N ALA A 652 6.16 13.98 -63.83
CA ALA A 652 5.06 13.45 -64.66
C ALA A 652 4.80 14.27 -65.95
N LEU A 653 5.34 15.49 -66.05
CA LEU A 653 5.12 16.37 -67.20
C LEU A 653 5.64 15.80 -68.54
N PRO A 654 6.83 15.16 -68.60
CA PRO A 654 7.36 14.54 -69.82
C PRO A 654 6.46 13.40 -70.35
N GLN A 655 5.97 12.53 -69.46
CA GLN A 655 5.03 11.47 -69.85
C GLN A 655 3.71 12.05 -70.38
N LYS A 656 3.22 13.15 -69.79
CA LYS A 656 1.99 13.81 -70.22
C LYS A 656 2.15 14.48 -71.60
N LEU A 657 3.34 15.03 -71.88
CA LEU A 657 3.70 15.55 -73.20
C LEU A 657 3.81 14.43 -74.23
N GLU A 658 4.43 13.30 -73.89
CA GLU A 658 4.56 12.14 -74.77
C GLU A 658 3.19 11.51 -75.10
N LEU A 659 2.28 11.42 -74.12
CA LEU A 659 0.90 11.00 -74.35
C LEU A 659 0.14 11.96 -75.26
N LYS A 660 0.35 13.27 -75.11
CA LYS A 660 -0.24 14.28 -76.00
C LYS A 660 0.34 14.19 -77.42
N ASP A 661 1.61 13.90 -77.57
CA ASP A 661 2.23 13.68 -78.88
C ASP A 661 1.71 12.39 -79.55
N ILE A 662 1.49 11.32 -78.78
CA ILE A 662 0.82 10.09 -79.24
C ILE A 662 -0.61 10.40 -79.66
N GLU A 663 -1.36 11.18 -78.86
CA GLU A 663 -2.74 11.59 -79.16
C GLU A 663 -2.80 12.43 -80.45
N ILE A 664 -1.90 13.40 -80.62
CA ILE A 664 -1.79 14.19 -81.85
C ILE A 664 -1.46 13.29 -83.06
N SER A 665 -0.58 12.30 -82.88
CA SER A 665 -0.22 11.35 -83.93
C SER A 665 -1.39 10.43 -84.32
N GLN A 666 -2.17 9.98 -83.32
CA GLN A 666 -3.40 9.22 -83.53
C GLN A 666 -4.49 10.06 -84.19
N LEU A 667 -4.68 11.31 -83.77
CA LEU A 667 -5.61 12.25 -84.40
C LEU A 667 -5.23 12.53 -85.86
N LYS A 668 -3.94 12.68 -86.17
CA LYS A 668 -3.47 12.80 -87.56
C LYS A 668 -3.75 11.54 -88.38
N LYS A 669 -3.61 10.35 -87.77
CA LYS A 669 -3.94 9.08 -88.42
C LYS A 669 -5.44 8.95 -88.67
N LEU A 670 -6.26 9.30 -87.68
CA LEU A 670 -7.72 9.33 -87.78
C LEU A 670 -8.20 10.35 -88.82
N LEU A 671 -7.57 11.52 -88.91
CA LEU A 671 -7.88 12.53 -89.93
C LEU A 671 -7.61 11.97 -91.33
N LYS A 672 -6.47 11.30 -91.53
CA LYS A 672 -6.13 10.67 -92.81
C LYS A 672 -7.08 9.52 -93.17
N THR A 673 -7.52 8.75 -92.17
CA THR A 673 -8.55 7.73 -92.36
C THR A 673 -9.90 8.36 -92.68
N ALA A 674 -10.30 9.43 -91.99
CA ALA A 674 -11.54 10.15 -92.24
C ALA A 674 -11.56 10.83 -93.61
N GLU A 675 -10.42 11.28 -94.14
CA GLU A 675 -10.30 11.78 -95.52
C GLU A 675 -10.51 10.66 -96.55
N GLN A 676 -9.93 9.49 -96.32
CA GLN A 676 -10.14 8.31 -97.17
C GLN A 676 -11.57 7.76 -97.06
N GLU A 677 -12.13 7.77 -95.85
CA GLU A 677 -13.49 7.36 -95.57
C GLU A 677 -14.49 8.39 -96.08
N SER A 678 -14.17 9.69 -96.13
CA SER A 678 -15.00 10.71 -96.77
C SER A 678 -14.99 10.54 -98.28
N ALA A 679 -13.89 10.09 -98.88
CA ALA A 679 -13.85 9.75 -100.30
C ALA A 679 -14.71 8.51 -100.59
N SER A 680 -14.59 7.44 -99.78
CA SER A 680 -15.45 6.24 -99.95
C SER A 680 -16.90 6.54 -99.62
N LYS A 681 -17.20 7.29 -98.56
CA LYS A 681 -18.56 7.72 -98.20
C LYS A 681 -19.16 8.61 -99.27
N ASN A 682 -18.37 9.33 -100.06
CA ASN A 682 -18.90 10.12 -101.18
C ASN A 682 -19.30 9.20 -102.36
N ASP A 683 -18.57 8.11 -102.58
CA ASP A 683 -18.96 7.04 -103.50
C ASP A 683 -20.20 6.29 -102.95
N ASP A 684 -20.21 5.96 -101.67
CA ASP A 684 -21.37 5.35 -100.99
C ASP A 684 -22.58 6.30 -100.96
N ILE A 685 -22.40 7.62 -100.87
CA ILE A 685 -23.49 8.61 -100.95
C ILE A 685 -24.09 8.63 -102.34
N ASN A 686 -23.29 8.42 -103.39
CA ASN A 686 -23.82 8.28 -104.74
C ASN A 686 -24.63 6.98 -104.90
N ASP A 687 -24.15 5.88 -104.33
CA ASP A 687 -24.88 4.61 -104.31
C ASP A 687 -26.10 4.65 -103.40
N LEU A 688 -26.01 5.32 -102.25
CA LEU A 688 -27.10 5.56 -101.32
C LEU A 688 -28.11 6.54 -101.90
N ARG A 689 -27.74 7.53 -102.73
CA ARG A 689 -28.73 8.34 -103.45
C ARG A 689 -29.55 7.49 -104.41
N ASN A 690 -28.91 6.59 -105.15
CA ASN A 690 -29.60 5.64 -106.01
C ASN A 690 -30.49 4.69 -105.18
N ASN A 691 -30.00 4.19 -104.05
CA ASN A 691 -30.78 3.32 -103.16
C ASN A 691 -31.87 4.07 -102.36
N VAL A 692 -31.68 5.35 -102.04
CA VAL A 692 -32.67 6.21 -101.38
C VAL A 692 -33.81 6.51 -102.34
N GLN A 693 -33.53 6.68 -103.63
CA GLN A 693 -34.58 6.82 -104.62
C GLN A 693 -35.44 5.54 -104.71
N VAL A 694 -34.81 4.36 -104.71
CA VAL A 694 -35.52 3.06 -104.64
C VAL A 694 -36.23 2.86 -103.29
N SER A 695 -35.62 3.30 -102.19
CA SER A 695 -36.17 3.18 -100.84
C SER A 695 -37.28 4.18 -100.58
N GLN A 696 -37.32 5.36 -101.21
CA GLN A 696 -38.42 6.31 -101.12
C GLN A 696 -39.69 5.75 -101.76
N GLU A 697 -39.57 5.01 -102.87
CA GLU A 697 -40.68 4.26 -103.46
C GLU A 697 -41.16 3.12 -102.54
N LYS A 698 -40.24 2.47 -101.81
CA LYS A 698 -40.56 1.42 -100.84
C LYS A 698 -41.10 1.95 -99.51
N ILE A 699 -40.64 3.12 -99.06
CA ILE A 699 -41.12 3.85 -97.87
C ILE A 699 -42.54 4.32 -98.12
N LYS A 700 -42.88 4.77 -99.33
CA LYS A 700 -44.27 5.09 -99.67
C LYS A 700 -45.20 3.89 -99.46
N GLN A 701 -44.78 2.69 -99.89
CA GLN A 701 -45.53 1.45 -99.67
C GLN A 701 -45.59 1.04 -98.19
N LEU A 702 -44.50 1.23 -97.44
CA LEU A 702 -44.45 0.93 -96.01
C LEU A 702 -45.20 1.96 -95.15
N ASN A 703 -45.30 3.22 -95.55
CA ASN A 703 -46.05 4.24 -94.83
C ASN A 703 -47.56 3.98 -94.89
N ASP A 704 -48.03 3.48 -96.04
CA ASP A 704 -49.41 3.02 -96.21
C ASP A 704 -49.70 1.81 -95.28
N GLN A 705 -48.71 0.95 -95.01
CA GLN A 705 -48.80 -0.16 -94.03
C GLN A 705 -48.60 0.30 -92.56
N LEU A 706 -47.79 1.33 -92.31
CA LEU A 706 -47.51 1.87 -90.98
C LEU A 706 -48.74 2.61 -90.41
N SER A 707 -49.51 3.27 -91.27
CA SER A 707 -50.78 3.90 -90.89
C SER A 707 -51.81 2.87 -90.40
N GLU A 708 -51.74 1.63 -90.90
CA GLU A 708 -52.60 0.52 -90.48
C GLU A 708 -52.11 -0.12 -89.17
N SER A 709 -50.79 -0.20 -88.97
CA SER A 709 -50.17 -0.70 -87.72
C SER A 709 -50.28 0.28 -86.55
N SER A 710 -50.28 1.59 -86.80
CA SER A 710 -50.39 2.64 -85.77
C SER A 710 -51.72 2.57 -85.00
N ILE A 711 -52.82 2.21 -85.67
CA ILE A 711 -54.14 2.05 -85.04
C ILE A 711 -54.12 0.87 -84.05
N VAL A 712 -53.39 -0.21 -84.37
CA VAL A 712 -53.28 -1.41 -83.52
C VAL A 712 -52.39 -1.18 -82.29
N VAL A 713 -51.41 -0.26 -82.37
CA VAL A 713 -50.52 0.08 -81.26
C VAL A 713 -51.20 1.01 -80.25
N ASP A 714 -52.01 1.97 -80.71
CA ASP A 714 -52.78 2.88 -79.83
C ASP A 714 -53.79 2.12 -78.95
N ASP A 715 -54.42 1.06 -79.47
CA ASP A 715 -55.32 0.21 -78.68
C ASP A 715 -54.59 -0.62 -77.61
N LYS A 716 -53.33 -1.01 -77.85
CA LYS A 716 -52.50 -1.72 -76.87
C LYS A 716 -51.92 -0.80 -75.80
N LEU A 717 -51.63 0.46 -76.13
CA LEU A 717 -51.16 1.47 -75.18
C LEU A 717 -52.24 1.82 -74.15
N LYS A 718 -53.49 2.02 -74.58
CA LYS A 718 -54.62 2.22 -73.66
C LYS A 718 -54.79 1.07 -72.66
N ALA A 719 -54.64 -0.16 -73.12
CA ALA A 719 -54.74 -1.33 -72.23
C ALA A 719 -53.61 -1.38 -71.18
N LYS A 720 -52.42 -0.85 -71.49
CA LYS A 720 -51.29 -0.76 -70.55
C LYS A 720 -51.41 0.41 -69.58
N ASP A 721 -51.97 1.54 -70.00
CA ASP A 721 -52.26 2.66 -69.11
C ASP A 721 -53.29 2.30 -68.02
N ASP A 722 -54.30 1.50 -68.36
CA ASP A 722 -55.28 0.97 -67.39
C ASP A 722 -54.64 -0.01 -66.37
N GLU A 723 -53.62 -0.76 -66.78
CA GLU A 723 -52.88 -1.69 -65.92
C GLU A 723 -51.96 -0.95 -64.93
N ILE A 724 -51.32 0.14 -65.39
CA ILE A 724 -50.49 1.02 -64.55
C ILE A 724 -51.34 1.74 -63.49
N PHE A 725 -52.56 2.17 -63.85
CA PHE A 725 -53.47 2.81 -62.90
C PHE A 725 -53.84 1.87 -61.74
N LYS A 726 -54.17 0.60 -62.04
CA LYS A 726 -54.48 -0.41 -61.02
C LYS A 726 -53.31 -0.71 -60.10
N LEU A 727 -52.08 -0.81 -60.64
CA LEU A 727 -50.88 -1.02 -59.84
C LEU A 727 -50.61 0.13 -58.87
N LYS A 728 -50.82 1.38 -59.30
CA LYS A 728 -50.71 2.57 -58.44
C LYS A 728 -51.74 2.59 -57.32
N GLU A 729 -52.97 2.13 -57.60
CA GLU A 729 -54.04 2.03 -56.61
C GLU A 729 -53.68 1.00 -55.52
N THR A 730 -53.26 -0.21 -55.90
CA THR A 730 -52.80 -1.24 -54.94
C THR A 730 -51.58 -0.81 -54.11
N TYR A 731 -50.65 -0.03 -54.67
CA TYR A 731 -49.50 0.48 -53.92
C TYR A 731 -49.92 1.49 -52.83
N ASN A 732 -50.89 2.36 -53.14
CA ASN A 732 -51.39 3.33 -52.17
C ASN A 732 -52.20 2.67 -51.05
N GLU A 733 -52.98 1.63 -51.36
CA GLU A 733 -53.72 0.84 -50.35
C GLU A 733 -52.75 0.14 -49.38
N ALA A 734 -51.71 -0.52 -49.90
CA ALA A 734 -50.69 -1.17 -49.06
C ALA A 734 -49.93 -0.18 -48.16
N ASN A 735 -49.74 1.06 -48.60
CA ASN A 735 -49.08 2.09 -47.79
C ASN A 735 -50.00 2.61 -46.67
N GLN A 736 -51.30 2.76 -46.94
CA GLN A 736 -52.29 3.09 -45.92
C GLN A 736 -52.44 2.01 -44.84
N GLU A 737 -52.36 0.72 -45.20
CA GLU A 737 -52.38 -0.38 -44.22
C GLU A 737 -51.17 -0.31 -43.28
N LYS A 738 -49.97 -0.05 -43.81
CA LYS A 738 -48.76 0.12 -43.00
C LYS A 738 -48.84 1.33 -42.07
N ASP A 739 -49.37 2.46 -42.54
CA ASP A 739 -49.60 3.65 -41.71
C ASP A 739 -50.61 3.38 -40.58
N GLN A 740 -51.64 2.57 -40.83
CA GLN A 740 -52.59 2.15 -39.80
C GLN A 740 -51.94 1.23 -38.76
N GLU A 741 -51.05 0.33 -39.17
CA GLU A 741 -50.31 -0.55 -38.27
C GLU A 741 -49.32 0.22 -37.38
N ILE A 742 -48.61 1.21 -37.94
CA ILE A 742 -47.73 2.12 -37.19
C ILE A 742 -48.54 2.89 -36.13
N ASN A 743 -49.71 3.41 -36.48
CA ASN A 743 -50.57 4.11 -35.52
C ASN A 743 -51.06 3.20 -34.39
N LYS A 744 -51.37 1.94 -34.69
CA LYS A 744 -51.76 0.95 -33.68
C LYS A 744 -50.61 0.61 -32.73
N LEU A 745 -49.39 0.45 -33.26
CA LEU A 745 -48.18 0.22 -32.45
C LEU A 745 -47.88 1.43 -31.56
N ASN A 746 -47.98 2.66 -32.07
CA ASN A 746 -47.82 3.88 -31.28
C ASN A 746 -48.86 3.99 -30.14
N SER A 747 -50.11 3.60 -30.39
CA SER A 747 -51.13 3.56 -29.33
C SER A 747 -50.79 2.52 -28.24
N LEU A 748 -50.23 1.36 -28.62
CA LEU A 748 -49.81 0.31 -27.69
C LEU A 748 -48.60 0.74 -26.85
N ILE A 749 -47.65 1.46 -27.46
CA ILE A 749 -46.51 2.06 -26.76
C ILE A 749 -47.00 3.08 -25.73
N ASN A 750 -47.91 3.98 -26.10
CA ASN A 750 -48.47 4.96 -25.17
C ASN A 750 -49.20 4.30 -24.00
N GLN A 751 -49.95 3.22 -24.24
CA GLN A 751 -50.57 2.45 -23.15
C GLN A 751 -49.55 1.80 -22.21
N ARG A 752 -48.45 1.27 -22.73
CA ARG A 752 -47.37 0.72 -21.90
C ARG A 752 -46.68 1.81 -21.08
N ASN A 753 -46.46 2.99 -21.65
CA ASN A 753 -45.86 4.13 -20.94
C ASN A 753 -46.73 4.58 -19.75
N TYR A 754 -48.05 4.68 -19.94
CA TYR A 754 -48.97 4.96 -18.83
C TYR A 754 -48.91 3.89 -17.73
N LYS A 755 -48.78 2.60 -18.10
CA LYS A 755 -48.65 1.54 -17.10
C LYS A 755 -47.33 1.60 -16.34
N ILE A 756 -46.25 2.03 -17.00
CA ILE A 756 -44.94 2.24 -16.36
C ILE A 756 -45.03 3.42 -15.38
N GLU A 757 -45.67 4.52 -15.75
CA GLU A 757 -45.90 5.66 -14.84
C GLU A 757 -46.69 5.24 -13.59
N GLU A 758 -47.77 4.48 -13.75
CA GLU A 758 -48.56 3.94 -12.64
C GLU A 758 -47.74 3.01 -11.74
N LEU A 759 -46.88 2.16 -12.31
CA LEU A 759 -45.99 1.29 -11.54
C LEU A 759 -44.92 2.10 -10.79
N ASN A 760 -44.39 3.17 -11.38
CA ASN A 760 -43.45 4.07 -10.71
C ASN A 760 -44.08 4.81 -9.54
N GLU A 761 -45.32 5.28 -9.68
CA GLU A 761 -46.07 5.87 -8.55
C GLU A 761 -46.27 4.85 -7.41
N ASN A 762 -46.58 3.60 -7.74
CA ASN A 762 -46.69 2.54 -6.73
C ASN A 762 -45.35 2.24 -6.03
N ILE A 763 -44.23 2.26 -6.76
CA ILE A 763 -42.90 2.08 -6.18
C ILE A 763 -42.56 3.23 -5.22
N VAL A 764 -42.89 4.48 -5.59
CA VAL A 764 -42.71 5.65 -4.70
C VAL A 764 -43.55 5.51 -3.43
N SER A 765 -44.82 5.12 -3.56
CA SER A 765 -45.70 4.87 -2.40
C SER A 765 -45.17 3.77 -1.49
N LEU A 766 -44.64 2.68 -2.04
CA LEU A 766 -44.01 1.61 -1.26
C LEU A 766 -42.71 2.09 -0.57
N GLY A 767 -41.97 3.00 -1.20
CA GLY A 767 -40.81 3.68 -0.60
C GLY A 767 -41.21 4.49 0.63
N ASP A 768 -42.27 5.29 0.52
CA ASP A 768 -42.81 6.08 1.64
C ASP A 768 -43.29 5.17 2.79
N GLU A 769 -43.96 4.06 2.48
CA GLU A 769 -44.37 3.06 3.48
C GLU A 769 -43.17 2.41 4.18
N LEU A 770 -42.10 2.10 3.43
CA LEU A 770 -40.87 1.52 3.99
C LEU A 770 -40.18 2.49 4.97
N ASP A 771 -40.18 3.78 4.67
CA ASP A 771 -39.61 4.80 5.56
C ASP A 771 -40.45 4.99 6.82
N VAL A 772 -41.79 4.89 6.72
CA VAL A 772 -42.67 4.83 7.90
C VAL A 772 -42.36 3.60 8.75
N VAL A 773 -42.13 2.42 8.15
CA VAL A 773 -41.77 1.21 8.90
C VAL A 773 -40.41 1.36 9.58
N LYS A 774 -39.41 1.94 8.91
CA LYS A 774 -38.10 2.23 9.51
C LYS A 774 -38.21 3.16 10.71
N SER A 775 -39.04 4.21 10.62
CA SER A 775 -39.27 5.12 11.75
C SER A 775 -39.89 4.39 12.95
N LYS A 776 -40.89 3.54 12.72
CA LYS A 776 -41.52 2.72 13.78
C LYS A 776 -40.58 1.68 14.38
N LEU A 777 -39.68 1.12 13.58
CA LEU A 777 -38.66 0.18 14.05
C LEU A 777 -37.67 0.89 14.98
N ARG A 778 -37.24 2.10 14.61
CA ARG A 778 -36.36 2.94 15.44
C ARG A 778 -37.03 3.35 16.74
N ASP A 779 -38.30 3.75 16.71
CA ASP A 779 -39.08 4.02 17.93
C ASP A 779 -39.18 2.79 18.84
N LYS A 780 -39.17 1.58 18.26
CA LYS A 780 -39.19 0.32 19.03
C LYS A 780 -37.83 -0.05 19.61
N GLU A 781 -36.74 0.23 18.90
CA GLU A 781 -35.38 0.12 19.43
C GLU A 781 -35.18 1.07 20.61
N ASP A 782 -35.60 2.33 20.50
CA ASP A 782 -35.51 3.30 21.59
C ASP A 782 -36.32 2.86 22.83
N GLN A 783 -37.51 2.26 22.63
CA GLN A 783 -38.30 1.66 23.71
C GLN A 783 -37.63 0.43 24.34
N TYR A 784 -36.89 -0.34 23.54
CA TYR A 784 -36.14 -1.49 24.03
C TYR A 784 -34.98 -1.05 24.91
N ILE A 785 -34.20 -0.04 24.47
CA ILE A 785 -33.11 0.56 25.26
C ILE A 785 -33.64 1.09 26.60
N GLN A 786 -34.76 1.80 26.60
CA GLN A 786 -35.40 2.24 27.86
C GLN A 786 -35.84 1.07 28.75
N SER A 787 -36.33 -0.02 28.16
CA SER A 787 -36.74 -1.20 28.94
C SER A 787 -35.52 -1.90 29.55
N GLU A 788 -34.40 -1.94 28.82
CA GLU A 788 -33.12 -2.50 29.27
C GLU A 788 -32.51 -1.69 30.42
N GLU A 789 -32.53 -0.35 30.33
CA GLU A 789 -32.15 0.53 31.44
C GLU A 789 -33.01 0.31 32.70
N ILE A 790 -34.33 0.13 32.53
CA ILE A 790 -35.23 -0.18 33.64
C ILE A 790 -34.89 -1.54 34.25
N ILE A 791 -34.62 -2.56 33.43
CA ILE A 791 -34.22 -3.90 33.90
C ILE A 791 -32.93 -3.80 34.72
N GLN A 792 -31.92 -3.09 34.22
CA GLN A 792 -30.65 -2.93 34.90
C GLN A 792 -30.79 -2.20 36.25
N SER A 793 -31.64 -1.17 36.31
CA SER A 793 -31.97 -0.51 37.58
C SER A 793 -32.69 -1.43 38.58
N LYS A 794 -33.50 -2.38 38.08
CA LYS A 794 -34.20 -3.38 38.91
C LYS A 794 -33.24 -4.46 39.39
N ASP A 795 -32.28 -4.86 38.57
CA ASP A 795 -31.23 -5.81 38.94
C ASP A 795 -30.34 -5.21 40.04
N ASP A 796 -29.96 -3.94 39.93
CA ASP A 796 -29.25 -3.22 40.99
C ASP A 796 -30.04 -3.16 42.30
N THR A 797 -31.38 -3.04 42.22
CA THR A 797 -32.22 -3.08 43.43
C THR A 797 -32.40 -4.50 43.99
N LEU A 798 -32.36 -5.52 43.14
CA LEU A 798 -32.36 -6.92 43.53
C LEU A 798 -31.07 -7.29 44.24
N LEU A 799 -29.90 -6.89 43.71
CA LEU A 799 -28.61 -7.09 44.36
C LEU A 799 -28.58 -6.49 45.77
N LYS A 800 -29.07 -5.25 45.94
CA LYS A 800 -29.20 -4.63 47.26
C LYS A 800 -30.15 -5.38 48.19
N LYS A 801 -31.22 -5.98 47.65
CA LYS A 801 -32.13 -6.81 48.45
C LYS A 801 -31.49 -8.14 48.83
N ASP A 802 -30.69 -8.73 47.96
CA ASP A 802 -29.96 -9.97 48.23
C ASP A 802 -28.86 -9.75 49.28
N GLU A 803 -28.17 -8.61 49.25
CA GLU A 803 -27.26 -8.17 50.31
C GLU A 803 -27.98 -8.06 51.66
N LEU A 804 -29.15 -7.40 51.70
CA LEU A 804 -29.97 -7.29 52.91
C LEU A 804 -30.48 -8.66 53.38
N ILE A 805 -30.83 -9.57 52.47
CA ILE A 805 -31.23 -10.94 52.81
C ILE A 805 -30.04 -11.71 53.40
N SER A 806 -28.84 -11.54 52.84
CA SER A 806 -27.61 -12.14 53.37
C SER A 806 -27.31 -11.64 54.79
N GLU A 807 -27.47 -10.34 55.02
CA GLU A 807 -27.28 -9.71 56.33
C GLU A 807 -28.33 -10.17 57.36
N ILE A 808 -29.59 -10.34 56.92
CA ILE A 808 -30.65 -10.95 57.73
C ILE A 808 -30.33 -12.42 58.03
N ASN A 809 -29.84 -13.19 57.05
CA ASN A 809 -29.48 -14.59 57.22
C ASN A 809 -28.31 -14.76 58.20
N GLU A 810 -27.29 -13.90 58.14
CA GLU A 810 -26.24 -13.86 59.15
C GLU A 810 -26.80 -13.55 60.53
N ARG A 811 -27.72 -12.59 60.63
CA ARG A 811 -28.37 -12.21 61.89
C ARG A 811 -29.24 -13.34 62.44
N VAL A 812 -29.94 -14.08 61.57
CA VAL A 812 -30.66 -15.31 61.91
C VAL A 812 -29.67 -16.37 62.41
N GLY A 813 -28.56 -16.61 61.72
CA GLY A 813 -27.52 -17.55 62.17
C GLY A 813 -26.93 -17.18 63.53
N ARG A 814 -26.71 -15.89 63.81
CA ARG A 814 -26.29 -15.39 65.13
C ARG A 814 -27.38 -15.62 66.20
N LEU A 815 -28.65 -15.43 65.86
CA LEU A 815 -29.77 -15.69 66.76
C LEU A 815 -29.97 -17.19 67.01
N GLU A 816 -29.84 -18.04 65.98
CA GLU A 816 -29.87 -19.50 66.08
C GLU A 816 -28.74 -20.03 66.95
N ASN A 817 -27.52 -19.50 66.80
CA ASN A 817 -26.41 -19.84 67.70
C ASN A 817 -26.68 -19.40 69.14
N LYS A 818 -27.27 -18.20 69.35
CA LYS A 818 -27.73 -17.78 70.69
C LYS A 818 -28.83 -18.69 71.24
N LEU A 819 -29.72 -19.18 70.39
CA LEU A 819 -30.81 -20.08 70.78
C LEU A 819 -30.26 -21.46 71.13
N LYS A 820 -29.29 -21.97 70.36
CA LYS A 820 -28.54 -23.21 70.67
C LYS A 820 -27.81 -23.11 72.01
N LEU A 821 -27.11 -22.01 72.27
CA LEU A 821 -26.47 -21.76 73.57
C LEU A 821 -27.51 -21.70 74.70
N LYS A 822 -28.67 -21.08 74.46
CA LYS A 822 -29.79 -21.06 75.43
C LYS A 822 -30.42 -22.43 75.64
N ASP A 823 -30.51 -23.25 74.60
CA ASP A 823 -31.00 -24.62 74.66
C ASP A 823 -30.01 -25.53 75.38
N GLU A 824 -28.71 -25.34 75.19
CA GLU A 824 -27.64 -25.99 75.96
C GLU A 824 -27.68 -25.57 77.43
N GLU A 825 -27.81 -24.26 77.72
CA GLU A 825 -28.05 -23.74 79.08
C GLU A 825 -29.34 -24.33 79.69
N PHE A 826 -30.40 -24.48 78.90
CA PHE A 826 -31.67 -25.06 79.34
C PHE A 826 -31.56 -26.57 79.58
N LEU A 827 -30.82 -27.31 78.74
CA LEU A 827 -30.52 -28.72 78.93
C LEU A 827 -29.65 -28.93 80.17
N GLU A 828 -28.68 -28.07 80.41
CA GLU A 828 -27.84 -28.08 81.61
C GLU A 828 -28.65 -27.71 82.85
N LEU A 829 -29.53 -26.71 82.79
CA LEU A 829 -30.48 -26.39 83.85
C LEU A 829 -31.47 -27.52 84.11
N LYS A 830 -31.93 -28.22 83.07
CA LYS A 830 -32.83 -29.38 83.19
C LYS A 830 -32.10 -30.60 83.77
N SER A 831 -30.84 -30.80 83.41
CA SER A 831 -29.95 -31.78 84.03
C SER A 831 -29.75 -31.46 85.51
N ASN A 832 -29.43 -30.20 85.82
CA ASN A 832 -29.31 -29.70 87.20
C ASN A 832 -30.64 -29.83 87.98
N LEU A 833 -31.79 -29.61 87.34
CA LEU A 833 -33.11 -29.77 87.96
C LEU A 833 -33.41 -31.25 88.24
N SER A 834 -33.08 -32.14 87.30
CA SER A 834 -33.19 -33.60 87.45
C SER A 834 -32.25 -34.14 88.52
N GLU A 835 -31.02 -33.61 88.60
CA GLU A 835 -30.07 -33.88 89.68
C GLU A 835 -30.59 -33.36 91.01
N LYS A 836 -31.18 -32.16 91.07
CA LYS A 836 -31.82 -31.62 92.28
C LYS A 836 -33.06 -32.41 92.69
N GLU A 837 -33.84 -32.96 91.76
CA GLU A 837 -34.98 -33.84 92.05
C GLU A 837 -34.52 -35.23 92.53
N SER A 838 -33.44 -35.76 91.95
CA SER A 838 -32.73 -36.95 92.45
C SER A 838 -32.15 -36.69 93.83
N LEU A 839 -31.57 -35.51 94.07
CA LEU A 839 -31.06 -35.06 95.36
C LEU A 839 -32.19 -34.87 96.38
N ILE A 840 -33.37 -34.37 96.00
CA ILE A 840 -34.54 -34.26 96.89
C ILE A 840 -35.11 -35.65 97.23
N LYS A 841 -35.04 -36.59 96.28
CA LYS A 841 -35.43 -38.00 96.49
C LYS A 841 -34.43 -38.71 97.40
N ASN A 842 -33.14 -38.44 97.25
CA ASN A 842 -32.06 -38.96 98.09
C ASN A 842 -32.05 -38.28 99.47
N LEU A 843 -32.28 -36.96 99.59
CA LEU A 843 -32.40 -36.25 100.88
C LEU A 843 -33.60 -36.73 101.72
N LYS A 844 -34.66 -37.24 101.08
CA LYS A 844 -35.77 -37.95 101.76
C LYS A 844 -35.36 -39.32 102.31
N VAL A 845 -34.37 -39.98 101.70
CA VAL A 845 -33.75 -41.24 102.15
C VAL A 845 -32.65 -40.94 103.19
N ASP A 846 -31.88 -39.87 103.01
CA ASP A 846 -30.78 -39.44 103.87
C ASP A 846 -31.25 -38.82 105.19
N MET A 847 -32.48 -38.29 105.28
CA MET A 847 -33.10 -37.97 106.58
C MET A 847 -33.43 -39.21 107.42
N ALA A 848 -33.57 -40.40 106.80
CA ALA A 848 -33.74 -41.65 107.53
C ALA A 848 -32.40 -42.29 107.92
N ASP A 849 -31.34 -42.06 107.14
CA ASP A 849 -30.00 -42.64 107.35
C ASP A 849 -28.99 -41.72 108.09
N SER A 850 -29.23 -40.40 108.16
CA SER A 850 -28.39 -39.43 108.91
C SER A 850 -28.35 -39.67 110.43
N ASN A 851 -29.19 -40.57 110.95
CA ASN A 851 -29.18 -40.94 112.36
C ASN A 851 -28.11 -42.01 112.70
N LYS A 852 -27.25 -42.42 111.75
CA LYS A 852 -26.38 -43.59 111.97
C LYS A 852 -24.89 -43.51 111.61
N LYS A 853 -24.35 -42.49 110.95
CA LYS A 853 -22.93 -42.56 110.50
C LYS A 853 -22.13 -41.28 110.72
N LEU A 854 -21.68 -41.14 111.97
CA LEU A 854 -20.70 -40.19 112.48
C LEU A 854 -19.25 -40.75 112.40
N VAL A 855 -18.88 -41.48 111.34
CA VAL A 855 -17.57 -42.15 111.25
C VAL A 855 -17.10 -42.19 109.79
N GLU A 856 -16.13 -41.33 109.44
CA GLU A 856 -14.93 -41.58 108.62
C GLU A 856 -14.48 -40.32 107.86
N MET A 857 -13.32 -39.78 108.27
CA MET A 857 -12.74 -38.48 107.92
C MET A 857 -11.44 -38.61 107.10
N ASP A 858 -11.23 -39.74 106.40
CA ASP A 858 -9.95 -40.07 105.75
C ASP A 858 -9.97 -40.01 104.20
N ALA A 859 -11.06 -39.56 103.56
CA ALA A 859 -11.19 -39.56 102.09
C ALA A 859 -10.80 -38.23 101.38
N LEU A 860 -10.60 -37.12 102.12
CA LEU A 860 -10.44 -35.78 101.53
C LEU A 860 -9.00 -35.45 101.05
N SER A 861 -8.01 -36.31 101.31
CA SER A 861 -6.62 -36.03 100.92
C SER A 861 -6.28 -36.41 99.48
N THR A 862 -7.09 -37.25 98.84
CA THR A 862 -6.79 -37.82 97.50
C THR A 862 -7.35 -36.97 96.36
N GLU A 863 -8.33 -36.12 96.64
CA GLU A 863 -9.06 -35.29 95.65
C GLU A 863 -8.31 -33.98 95.30
N LEU A 864 -7.40 -33.54 96.17
CA LEU A 864 -6.63 -32.31 95.98
C LEU A 864 -5.52 -32.43 94.91
N SER A 865 -4.91 -33.61 94.77
CA SER A 865 -3.81 -33.84 93.81
C SER A 865 -4.27 -33.88 92.34
N GLN A 866 -5.54 -34.18 92.08
CA GLN A 866 -6.08 -34.28 90.72
C GLN A 866 -6.50 -32.92 90.14
N LYS A 867 -6.66 -31.90 90.99
CA LYS A 867 -7.02 -30.54 90.54
C LYS A 867 -5.81 -29.71 90.09
N ASP A 868 -4.61 -29.99 90.60
CA ASP A 868 -3.39 -29.28 90.21
C ASP A 868 -2.90 -29.62 88.79
N ASP A 869 -3.05 -30.87 88.35
CA ASP A 869 -2.70 -31.28 86.98
C ASP A 869 -3.63 -30.69 85.91
N LEU A 870 -4.89 -30.44 86.28
CA LEU A 870 -5.91 -29.89 85.38
C LEU A 870 -5.71 -28.38 85.17
N ILE A 871 -5.25 -27.66 86.21
CA ILE A 871 -4.87 -26.24 86.11
C ILE A 871 -3.65 -26.06 85.18
N LYS A 872 -2.70 -27.00 85.20
CA LYS A 872 -1.51 -26.95 84.33
C LYS A 872 -1.85 -27.07 82.84
N SER A 873 -2.77 -27.98 82.49
CA SER A 873 -3.24 -28.15 81.11
C SER A 873 -4.03 -26.95 80.58
N ILE A 874 -4.78 -26.27 81.46
CA ILE A 874 -5.53 -25.07 81.09
C ILE A 874 -4.58 -23.90 80.80
N ASN A 875 -3.53 -23.71 81.60
CA ASN A 875 -2.57 -22.64 81.41
C ASN A 875 -1.78 -22.79 80.08
N GLU A 876 -1.39 -24.00 79.71
CA GLU A 876 -0.72 -24.26 78.41
C GLU A 876 -1.63 -23.94 77.21
N LYS A 877 -2.95 -24.17 77.32
CA LYS A 877 -3.92 -23.77 76.28
C LYS A 877 -4.14 -22.27 76.22
N LEU A 878 -4.09 -21.58 77.35
CA LEU A 878 -4.28 -20.14 77.44
C LEU A 878 -3.10 -19.40 76.80
N GLU A 879 -1.88 -19.87 77.03
CA GLU A 879 -0.65 -19.35 76.42
C GLU A 879 -0.63 -19.53 74.90
N ASN A 880 -1.12 -20.66 74.39
CA ASN A 880 -1.23 -20.89 72.94
C ASN A 880 -2.30 -19.98 72.28
N ASN A 881 -3.41 -19.75 72.96
CA ASN A 881 -4.46 -18.85 72.45
C ASN A 881 -4.02 -17.38 72.50
N GLU A 882 -3.26 -16.95 73.50
CA GLU A 882 -2.66 -15.61 73.54
C GLU A 882 -1.69 -15.38 72.38
N LYS A 883 -0.92 -16.42 72.00
CA LYS A 883 -0.02 -16.34 70.85
C LYS A 883 -0.78 -16.22 69.52
N GLN A 884 -1.87 -16.97 69.35
CA GLN A 884 -2.76 -16.82 68.19
C GLN A 884 -3.47 -15.47 68.16
N LEU A 885 -3.85 -14.92 69.32
CA LEU A 885 -4.47 -13.60 69.40
C LEU A 885 -3.49 -12.52 68.95
N GLN A 886 -2.20 -12.65 69.30
CA GLN A 886 -1.15 -11.72 68.90
C GLN A 886 -0.89 -11.78 67.39
N GLU A 887 -0.84 -12.98 66.80
CA GLU A 887 -0.69 -13.15 65.34
C GLU A 887 -1.86 -12.51 64.56
N ASN A 888 -3.09 -12.66 65.05
CA ASN A 888 -4.27 -12.03 64.44
C ASN A 888 -4.26 -10.49 64.56
N ILE A 889 -3.70 -9.95 65.65
CA ILE A 889 -3.56 -8.49 65.82
C ILE A 889 -2.54 -7.94 64.81
N ASP A 890 -1.46 -8.66 64.57
CA ASP A 890 -0.43 -8.26 63.61
C ASP A 890 -0.94 -8.37 62.16
N GLU A 891 -1.73 -9.40 61.81
CA GLU A 891 -2.45 -9.48 60.53
C GLU A 891 -3.44 -8.33 60.36
N LEU A 892 -4.25 -8.02 61.38
CA LEU A 892 -5.21 -6.92 61.32
C LEU A 892 -4.54 -5.55 61.14
N ALA A 893 -3.36 -5.35 61.75
CA ALA A 893 -2.58 -4.13 61.56
C ALA A 893 -2.06 -4.01 60.11
N ASN A 894 -1.67 -5.13 59.50
CA ASN A 894 -1.22 -5.18 58.11
C ASN A 894 -2.38 -4.91 57.13
N ASP A 895 -3.56 -5.51 57.38
CA ASP A 895 -4.78 -5.23 56.61
C ASP A 895 -5.20 -3.76 56.74
N GLN A 896 -5.05 -3.15 57.92
CA GLN A 896 -5.35 -1.73 58.12
C GLN A 896 -4.41 -0.82 57.32
N THR A 897 -3.13 -1.19 57.16
CA THR A 897 -2.21 -0.47 56.26
C THR A 897 -2.60 -0.61 54.80
N HIS A 898 -2.99 -1.81 54.37
CA HIS A 898 -3.43 -2.07 52.99
C HIS A 898 -4.72 -1.31 52.64
N ILE A 899 -5.68 -1.22 53.56
CA ILE A 899 -6.91 -0.43 53.38
C ILE A 899 -6.60 1.06 53.18
N ASN A 900 -5.61 1.60 53.89
CA ASN A 900 -5.22 3.00 53.73
C ASN A 900 -4.56 3.25 52.38
N GLU A 901 -3.70 2.34 51.90
CA GLU A 901 -3.09 2.42 50.57
C GLU A 901 -4.15 2.35 49.46
N LEU A 902 -5.13 1.45 49.58
CA LEU A 902 -6.24 1.35 48.64
C LEU A 902 -7.07 2.63 48.62
N LYS A 903 -7.26 3.28 49.77
CA LYS A 903 -8.00 4.55 49.87
C LYS A 903 -7.28 5.69 49.13
N ASP A 904 -5.96 5.78 49.27
CA ASP A 904 -5.14 6.77 48.56
C ASP A 904 -5.14 6.53 47.05
N ILE A 905 -5.10 5.27 46.60
CA ILE A 905 -5.24 4.91 45.18
C ILE A 905 -6.62 5.33 44.65
N LEU A 906 -7.68 5.10 45.42
CA LEU A 906 -9.05 5.45 45.04
C LEU A 906 -9.22 6.98 44.93
N GLU A 907 -8.61 7.74 45.83
CA GLU A 907 -8.63 9.21 45.80
C GLU A 907 -7.87 9.77 44.58
N ARG A 908 -6.72 9.18 44.21
CA ARG A 908 -6.00 9.54 42.97
C ARG A 908 -6.80 9.20 41.71
N LYS A 909 -7.42 8.02 41.66
CA LYS A 909 -8.25 7.60 40.52
C LYS A 909 -9.48 8.48 40.34
N ASN A 910 -10.11 8.92 41.42
CA ASN A 910 -11.22 9.88 41.36
C ASN A 910 -10.77 11.24 40.81
N LYS A 911 -9.56 11.69 41.17
CA LYS A 911 -8.99 12.93 40.63
C LYS A 911 -8.70 12.82 39.12
N GLU A 912 -8.09 11.71 38.67
CA GLU A 912 -7.87 11.43 37.25
C GLU A 912 -9.17 11.39 36.44
N ILE A 913 -10.23 10.79 36.99
CA ILE A 913 -11.56 10.76 36.34
C ILE A 913 -12.11 12.17 36.16
N GLU A 914 -11.92 13.04 37.15
CA GLU A 914 -12.43 14.41 37.08
C GLU A 914 -11.63 15.28 36.09
N ASP A 915 -10.31 15.08 36.02
CA ASP A 915 -9.45 15.71 35.01
C ASP A 915 -9.81 15.22 33.59
N HIS A 916 -10.11 13.92 33.41
CA HIS A 916 -10.60 13.37 32.15
C HIS A 916 -11.98 13.91 31.74
N LYS A 917 -12.90 14.12 32.69
CA LYS A 917 -14.19 14.79 32.39
C LYS A 917 -13.98 16.22 31.92
N LEU A 918 -13.04 16.95 32.53
CA LEU A 918 -12.70 18.30 32.12
C LEU A 918 -12.15 18.31 30.68
N LEU A 919 -11.25 17.38 30.37
CA LEU A 919 -10.69 17.21 29.03
C LEU A 919 -11.76 16.83 27.99
N LEU A 920 -12.71 15.96 28.35
CA LEU A 920 -13.84 15.60 27.48
C LEU A 920 -14.77 16.79 27.24
N SER A 921 -15.00 17.62 28.25
CA SER A 921 -15.77 18.86 28.13
C SER A 921 -15.07 19.82 27.17
N ASP A 922 -13.77 20.03 27.31
CA ASP A 922 -12.99 20.89 26.43
C ASP A 922 -13.01 20.38 24.98
N LYS A 923 -12.85 19.06 24.77
CA LYS A 923 -12.95 18.45 23.44
C LYS A 923 -14.35 18.54 22.83
N ASN A 924 -15.41 18.44 23.63
CA ASN A 924 -16.77 18.69 23.15
C ASN A 924 -17.00 20.15 22.74
N THR A 925 -16.42 21.13 23.45
CA THR A 925 -16.49 22.53 23.00
C THR A 925 -15.69 22.79 21.72
N GLU A 926 -14.61 22.02 21.49
CA GLU A 926 -13.83 22.06 20.25
C GLU A 926 -14.60 21.42 19.09
N LEU A 927 -15.33 20.34 19.35
CA LEU A 927 -16.23 19.69 18.40
C LEU A 927 -17.43 20.58 18.02
N ASP A 928 -17.97 21.34 18.97
CA ASP A 928 -19.03 22.33 18.70
C ASP A 928 -18.53 23.49 17.83
N LYS A 929 -17.25 23.89 17.95
CA LYS A 929 -16.62 24.84 17.01
C LYS A 929 -16.42 24.23 15.63
N LEU A 930 -16.18 22.92 15.54
CA LEU A 930 -16.04 22.21 14.27
C LEU A 930 -17.38 22.06 13.53
N LYS A 931 -18.50 22.00 14.26
CA LYS A 931 -19.87 21.96 13.71
C LYS A 931 -20.30 23.26 13.02
N ASP A 932 -19.60 24.37 13.25
CA ASP A 932 -19.89 25.69 12.67
C ASP A 932 -19.15 25.96 11.33
N LEU A 933 -18.75 24.91 10.61
CA LEU A 933 -18.13 25.01 9.28
C LEU A 933 -19.15 25.19 8.13
N GLN A 934 -20.44 24.99 8.40
CA GLN A 934 -21.52 25.09 7.40
C GLN A 934 -21.68 26.51 6.79
N PRO A 935 -21.54 27.62 7.55
CA PRO A 935 -21.53 28.97 6.99
C PRO A 935 -20.30 29.23 6.11
N ARG A 936 -19.12 28.72 6.50
CA ARG A 936 -17.87 28.85 5.75
C ARG A 936 -17.93 28.10 4.41
N LEU A 937 -18.57 26.93 4.40
CA LEU A 937 -18.82 26.16 3.18
C LEU A 937 -19.73 26.94 2.21
N ARG A 938 -20.78 27.57 2.74
CA ARG A 938 -21.73 28.39 1.97
C ARG A 938 -21.09 29.66 1.42
N GLU A 939 -20.15 30.26 2.16
CA GLU A 939 -19.38 31.42 1.75
C GLU A 939 -18.39 31.07 0.62
N LEU A 940 -17.71 29.92 0.72
CA LEU A 940 -16.85 29.38 -0.36
C LEU A 940 -17.65 28.99 -1.61
N GLU A 941 -18.87 28.48 -1.46
CA GLU A 941 -19.76 28.18 -2.58
C GLU A 941 -20.24 29.45 -3.31
N LEU A 942 -20.50 30.53 -2.57
CA LEU A 942 -20.81 31.84 -3.13
C LEU A 942 -19.59 32.44 -3.85
N GLU A 943 -18.41 32.39 -3.24
CA GLU A 943 -17.16 32.86 -3.86
C GLU A 943 -16.83 32.10 -5.16
N LYS A 944 -17.07 30.78 -5.17
CA LYS A 944 -16.94 29.95 -6.37
C LYS A 944 -17.95 30.31 -7.45
N ALA A 945 -19.18 30.68 -7.08
CA ALA A 945 -20.21 31.12 -8.02
C ALA A 945 -19.88 32.49 -8.62
N ASP A 946 -19.37 33.43 -7.83
CA ASP A 946 -18.94 34.75 -8.28
C ASP A 946 -17.73 34.65 -9.23
N MET A 947 -16.73 33.86 -8.87
CA MET A 947 -15.57 33.55 -9.74
C MET A 947 -16.01 32.93 -11.07
N LYS A 948 -16.98 32.01 -11.04
CA LYS A 948 -17.52 31.39 -12.25
C LYS A 948 -18.24 32.41 -13.14
N SER A 949 -19.02 33.31 -12.55
CA SER A 949 -19.67 34.42 -13.26
C SER A 949 -18.64 35.34 -13.92
N ASP A 950 -17.56 35.68 -13.23
CA ASP A 950 -16.49 36.52 -13.79
C ASP A 950 -15.76 35.84 -14.95
N TYR A 951 -15.48 34.53 -14.84
CA TYR A 951 -14.92 33.77 -15.96
C TYR A 951 -15.88 33.66 -17.14
N GLU A 952 -17.18 33.47 -16.91
CA GLU A 952 -18.19 33.46 -17.99
C GLU A 952 -18.28 34.82 -18.69
N GLN A 953 -18.16 35.93 -17.96
CA GLN A 953 -18.09 37.27 -18.54
C GLN A 953 -16.81 37.47 -19.38
N GLN A 954 -15.66 37.00 -18.89
CA GLN A 954 -14.40 37.06 -19.65
C GLN A 954 -14.46 36.21 -20.92
N ILE A 955 -15.02 34.99 -20.85
CA ILE A 955 -15.22 34.12 -22.01
C ILE A 955 -16.14 34.81 -23.03
N THR A 956 -17.21 35.46 -22.57
CA THR A 956 -18.13 36.19 -23.44
C THR A 956 -17.43 37.37 -24.14
N SER A 957 -16.58 38.11 -23.41
CA SER A 957 -15.78 39.20 -23.97
C SER A 957 -14.77 38.70 -25.00
N LEU A 958 -14.02 37.65 -24.69
CA LEU A 958 -13.03 37.06 -25.60
C LEU A 958 -13.70 36.46 -26.84
N THR A 959 -14.89 35.88 -26.70
CA THR A 959 -15.68 35.37 -27.84
C THR A 959 -16.12 36.51 -28.75
N ALA A 960 -16.55 37.65 -28.19
CA ALA A 960 -16.89 38.84 -28.97
C ALA A 960 -15.67 39.44 -29.69
N ASP A 961 -14.50 39.43 -29.04
CA ASP A 961 -13.25 39.90 -29.65
C ASP A 961 -12.77 38.97 -30.78
N LEU A 962 -12.93 37.64 -30.63
CA LEU A 962 -12.67 36.67 -31.69
C LEU A 962 -13.58 36.87 -32.90
N GLN A 963 -14.88 37.06 -32.70
CA GLN A 963 -15.81 37.37 -33.79
C GLN A 963 -15.44 38.67 -34.51
N LYS A 964 -14.99 39.68 -33.77
CA LYS A 964 -14.52 40.94 -34.34
C LYS A 964 -13.24 40.77 -35.15
N ALA A 965 -12.30 39.94 -34.69
CA ALA A 965 -11.10 39.61 -35.44
C ALA A 965 -11.41 38.85 -36.73
N GLU A 966 -12.41 37.97 -36.72
CA GLU A 966 -12.86 37.21 -37.88
C GLU A 966 -13.51 38.11 -38.94
N LEU A 967 -14.34 39.07 -38.53
CA LEU A 967 -14.89 40.11 -39.42
C LEU A 967 -13.79 40.99 -40.04
N LEU A 968 -12.76 41.34 -39.26
CA LEU A 968 -11.61 42.10 -39.77
C LEU A 968 -10.77 41.29 -40.77
N LYS A 969 -10.66 39.97 -40.57
CA LYS A 969 -9.97 39.08 -41.51
C LYS A 969 -10.73 39.01 -42.85
N GLU A 970 -12.05 38.89 -42.81
CA GLU A 970 -12.88 38.88 -44.01
C GLU A 970 -12.83 40.22 -44.78
N ASP A 971 -12.82 41.36 -44.06
CA ASP A 971 -12.65 42.68 -44.66
C ASP A 971 -11.25 42.86 -45.29
N ASN A 972 -10.21 42.36 -44.64
CA ASN A 972 -8.85 42.37 -45.17
C ASN A 972 -8.73 41.49 -46.43
N GLU A 973 -9.37 40.32 -46.46
CA GLU A 973 -9.39 39.48 -47.67
C GLU A 973 -10.08 40.19 -48.84
N LYS A 974 -11.20 40.88 -48.60
CA LYS A 974 -11.88 41.70 -49.63
C LYS A 974 -10.98 42.83 -50.13
N LYS A 975 -10.30 43.53 -49.22
CA LYS A 975 -9.33 44.58 -49.60
C LYS A 975 -8.14 44.03 -50.38
N ILE A 976 -7.62 42.85 -50.03
CA ILE A 976 -6.54 42.19 -50.78
C ILE A 976 -7.00 41.84 -52.19
N GLN A 977 -8.22 41.32 -52.35
CA GLN A 977 -8.79 41.07 -53.67
C GLN A 977 -8.94 42.36 -54.49
N GLU A 978 -9.35 43.46 -53.86
CA GLU A 978 -9.45 44.77 -54.51
C GLU A 978 -8.08 45.33 -54.90
N ILE A 979 -7.07 45.21 -54.04
CA ILE A 979 -5.67 45.58 -54.32
C ILE A 979 -5.14 44.78 -55.52
N ASN A 980 -5.38 43.48 -55.58
CA ASN A 980 -4.96 42.64 -56.70
C ASN A 980 -5.62 43.10 -58.01
N LYS A 981 -6.93 43.38 -57.99
CA LYS A 981 -7.66 43.88 -59.15
C LYS A 981 -7.15 45.25 -59.61
N LEU A 982 -6.88 46.16 -58.68
CA LEU A 982 -6.30 47.46 -58.99
C LEU A 982 -4.87 47.33 -59.53
N SER A 983 -4.09 46.37 -59.02
CA SER A 983 -2.72 46.12 -59.49
C SER A 983 -2.70 45.57 -60.92
N GLU A 984 -3.64 44.68 -61.27
CA GLU A 984 -3.85 44.21 -62.65
C GLU A 984 -4.21 45.38 -63.57
N GLN A 985 -5.13 46.25 -63.15
CA GLN A 985 -5.48 47.45 -63.90
C GLN A 985 -4.30 48.43 -64.07
N ILE A 986 -3.45 48.59 -63.04
CA ILE A 986 -2.24 49.41 -63.14
C ILE A 986 -1.28 48.78 -64.15
N SER A 987 -1.07 47.46 -64.12
CA SER A 987 -0.22 46.74 -65.09
C SER A 987 -0.71 46.96 -66.52
N ASP A 988 -2.01 46.81 -66.78
CA ASP A 988 -2.60 47.08 -68.09
C ASP A 988 -2.40 48.54 -68.53
N LYS A 989 -2.51 49.48 -67.59
CA LYS A 989 -2.29 50.91 -67.86
C LYS A 989 -0.83 51.22 -68.13
N ASP A 990 0.10 50.59 -67.42
CA ASP A 990 1.53 50.74 -67.65
C ASP A 990 1.93 50.17 -69.01
N GLU A 991 1.35 49.05 -69.43
CA GLU A 991 1.53 48.50 -70.79
C GLU A 991 0.98 49.46 -71.86
N GLN A 992 -0.21 50.05 -71.63
CA GLN A 992 -0.76 51.09 -72.51
C GLN A 992 0.14 52.33 -72.57
N ILE A 993 0.66 52.79 -71.43
CA ILE A 993 1.57 53.95 -71.37
C ILE A 993 2.89 53.64 -72.09
N SER A 994 3.42 52.43 -71.96
CA SER A 994 4.61 51.98 -72.69
C SER A 994 4.39 52.06 -74.20
N ASN A 995 3.26 51.53 -74.68
CA ASN A 995 2.87 51.60 -76.09
C ASN A 995 2.69 53.05 -76.57
N PHE A 996 2.00 53.89 -75.79
CA PHE A 996 1.85 55.31 -76.13
C PHE A 996 3.16 56.07 -76.13
N THR A 997 4.11 55.72 -75.26
CA THR A 997 5.44 56.32 -75.24
C THR A 997 6.22 55.95 -76.51
N GLN A 998 6.11 54.70 -76.94
CA GLN A 998 6.70 54.23 -78.19
C GLN A 998 6.11 54.95 -79.41
N TYR A 999 4.78 55.09 -79.47
CA TYR A 999 4.12 55.86 -80.54
C TYR A 999 4.48 57.35 -80.52
N LYS A 1000 4.63 57.94 -79.33
CA LYS A 1000 5.09 59.32 -79.19
C LYS A 1000 6.50 59.48 -79.75
N GLU A 1001 7.42 58.56 -79.48
CA GLU A 1001 8.78 58.60 -80.04
C GLU A 1001 8.77 58.51 -81.57
N TYR A 1002 7.92 57.65 -82.15
CA TYR A 1002 7.75 57.58 -83.61
C TYR A 1002 7.12 58.85 -84.18
N PHE A 1003 6.13 59.41 -83.50
CA PHE A 1003 5.51 60.67 -83.92
C PHE A 1003 6.50 61.84 -83.88
N ASP A 1004 7.28 61.96 -82.81
CA ASP A 1004 8.32 62.98 -82.68
C ASP A 1004 9.33 62.85 -83.84
N LYS A 1005 9.73 61.61 -84.18
CA LYS A 1005 10.57 61.30 -85.36
C LYS A 1005 9.91 61.65 -86.69
N MET A 1006 8.58 61.67 -86.82
CA MET A 1006 7.90 62.07 -88.06
C MET A 1006 7.77 63.59 -88.26
N VAL A 1007 7.79 64.35 -87.16
CA VAL A 1007 7.54 65.80 -87.14
C VAL A 1007 8.85 66.62 -87.15
N ILE A 1008 10.01 65.97 -87.00
CA ILE A 1008 11.32 66.64 -87.13
C ILE A 1008 11.42 67.32 -88.50
N LYS A 1009 12.02 68.52 -88.51
CA LYS A 1009 12.24 69.27 -89.76
C LYS A 1009 12.97 68.41 -90.79
N PRO A 1010 12.61 68.51 -92.10
CA PRO A 1010 13.29 67.78 -93.14
C PRO A 1010 14.79 68.06 -93.13
N LEU A 1011 15.58 67.00 -93.19
CA LEU A 1011 17.04 67.07 -93.28
C LEU A 1011 17.46 67.77 -94.58
N PRO A 1012 18.55 68.55 -94.56
CA PRO A 1012 19.00 69.32 -95.71
C PRO A 1012 19.10 68.48 -96.99
N GLY A 1013 18.49 68.99 -98.06
CA GLY A 1013 18.49 68.32 -99.36
C GLY A 1013 17.46 67.19 -99.49
N LEU A 1014 16.97 66.55 -98.43
CA LEU A 1014 15.97 65.47 -98.51
C LEU A 1014 14.54 66.01 -98.65
N THR A 1015 13.65 65.23 -99.28
CA THR A 1015 12.22 65.54 -99.23
C THR A 1015 11.67 65.22 -97.84
N SER A 1016 10.54 65.84 -97.46
CA SER A 1016 9.90 65.57 -96.16
C SER A 1016 9.70 64.07 -95.91
N PHE A 1017 9.23 63.35 -96.93
CA PHE A 1017 9.05 61.90 -96.87
C PHE A 1017 10.39 61.14 -96.70
N GLN A 1018 11.43 61.50 -97.46
CA GLN A 1018 12.75 60.85 -97.33
C GLN A 1018 13.38 61.06 -95.95
N SER A 1019 13.21 62.23 -95.34
CA SER A 1019 13.68 62.52 -93.98
C SER A 1019 12.91 61.74 -92.92
N GLN A 1020 11.60 61.63 -93.06
CA GLN A 1020 10.77 60.82 -92.15
C GLN A 1020 11.16 59.35 -92.18
N ILE A 1021 11.34 58.79 -93.39
CA ILE A 1021 11.82 57.41 -93.56
C ILE A 1021 13.20 57.21 -92.93
N TYR A 1022 14.13 58.15 -93.12
CA TYR A 1022 15.46 58.09 -92.48
C TYR A 1022 15.40 58.09 -90.95
N GLN A 1023 14.50 58.88 -90.35
CA GLN A 1023 14.41 59.02 -88.89
C GLN A 1023 13.71 57.85 -88.22
N LEU A 1024 12.74 57.21 -88.90
CA LEU A 1024 11.97 56.09 -88.36
C LEU A 1024 12.70 54.74 -88.45
N VAL A 1025 13.44 54.53 -89.53
CA VAL A 1025 14.08 53.25 -89.84
C VAL A 1025 15.29 53.00 -88.92
N PRO A 1026 15.56 51.77 -88.47
CA PRO A 1026 16.71 51.45 -87.61
C PRO A 1026 18.06 51.56 -88.33
N ASP A 1027 19.14 51.59 -87.55
CA ASP A 1027 20.45 52.07 -88.03
C ASP A 1027 21.22 51.06 -88.89
N ALA A 1028 20.92 49.76 -88.82
CA ALA A 1028 21.61 48.72 -89.60
C ALA A 1028 20.73 47.48 -89.84
N LYS A 1029 20.01 47.43 -90.97
CA LYS A 1029 19.37 46.19 -91.46
C LYS A 1029 19.43 46.08 -92.99
N SER A 1030 19.03 44.94 -93.54
CA SER A 1030 18.88 44.77 -94.99
C SER A 1030 17.71 45.57 -95.55
N ALA A 1031 17.72 45.87 -96.85
CA ALA A 1031 16.62 46.63 -97.47
C ALA A 1031 15.24 46.00 -97.27
N THR A 1032 15.15 44.66 -97.22
CA THR A 1032 13.89 43.95 -96.98
C THR A 1032 13.46 44.12 -95.53
N GLU A 1033 14.36 43.97 -94.56
CA GLU A 1033 14.03 44.13 -93.14
C GLU A 1033 13.70 45.58 -92.76
N LEU A 1034 14.30 46.57 -93.41
CA LEU A 1034 13.94 47.97 -93.23
C LEU A 1034 12.56 48.29 -93.84
N TYR A 1035 12.21 47.64 -94.94
CA TYR A 1035 10.89 47.76 -95.57
C TYR A 1035 9.81 47.11 -94.71
N ASP A 1036 10.04 45.87 -94.25
CA ASP A 1036 9.10 45.14 -93.41
C ASP A 1036 8.90 45.88 -92.07
N TYR A 1037 9.96 46.45 -91.48
CA TYR A 1037 9.85 47.29 -90.30
C TYR A 1037 8.94 48.52 -90.49
N LEU A 1038 8.95 49.13 -91.68
CA LEU A 1038 8.04 50.25 -91.99
C LEU A 1038 6.60 49.78 -92.24
N MET A 1039 6.41 48.60 -92.82
CA MET A 1039 5.08 47.99 -92.96
C MET A 1039 4.47 47.72 -91.59
N ASP A 1040 5.26 47.19 -90.66
CA ASP A 1040 4.85 46.93 -89.28
C ASP A 1040 4.52 48.23 -88.52
N LEU A 1041 5.18 49.35 -88.86
CA LEU A 1041 4.87 50.69 -88.34
C LEU A 1041 3.64 51.35 -89.00
N GLY A 1042 3.00 50.70 -89.98
CA GLY A 1042 1.76 51.17 -90.60
C GLY A 1042 1.90 51.89 -91.95
N PHE A 1043 3.07 51.85 -92.60
CA PHE A 1043 3.25 52.41 -93.95
C PHE A 1043 2.70 51.49 -95.05
N MET A 1044 1.47 51.01 -94.93
CA MET A 1044 0.92 49.95 -95.80
C MET A 1044 0.85 50.31 -97.29
N ASP A 1045 0.76 51.60 -97.62
CA ASP A 1045 0.70 52.10 -99.00
C ASP A 1045 2.09 52.34 -99.64
N LEU A 1046 3.19 52.07 -98.91
CA LEU A 1046 4.55 52.27 -99.42
C LEU A 1046 4.98 51.12 -100.34
N GLU A 1047 5.01 51.36 -101.64
CA GLU A 1047 5.51 50.35 -102.59
C GLU A 1047 7.02 50.09 -102.43
N LYS A 1048 7.45 48.82 -102.54
CA LYS A 1048 8.88 48.42 -102.49
C LYS A 1048 9.77 49.22 -103.44
N GLU A 1049 9.27 49.58 -104.61
CA GLU A 1049 10.02 50.38 -105.59
C GLU A 1049 10.27 51.81 -105.10
N ASN A 1050 9.26 52.43 -104.46
CA ASN A 1050 9.35 53.79 -103.92
C ASN A 1050 10.25 53.85 -102.68
N PHE A 1051 10.24 52.79 -101.85
CA PHE A 1051 11.19 52.63 -100.76
C PHE A 1051 12.64 52.44 -101.27
N ALA A 1052 12.85 51.60 -102.28
CA ALA A 1052 14.17 51.40 -102.87
C ALA A 1052 14.74 52.69 -103.52
N LYS A 1053 13.88 53.51 -104.15
CA LYS A 1053 14.24 54.86 -104.64
C LYS A 1053 14.64 55.78 -103.49
N THR A 1054 13.93 55.70 -102.36
CA THR A 1054 14.23 56.48 -101.14
C THR A 1054 15.56 56.09 -100.52
N LEU A 1055 15.87 54.80 -100.37
CA LEU A 1055 17.18 54.32 -99.88
C LEU A 1055 18.34 54.77 -100.79
N LYS A 1056 18.18 54.68 -102.12
CA LYS A 1056 19.19 55.19 -103.06
C LYS A 1056 19.38 56.71 -102.96
N ALA A 1057 18.31 57.46 -102.71
CA ALA A 1057 18.38 58.91 -102.51
C ALA A 1057 19.09 59.28 -101.20
N LEU A 1058 18.88 58.50 -100.13
CA LEU A 1058 19.57 58.64 -98.85
C LEU A 1058 21.07 58.31 -98.98
N GLU A 1059 21.42 57.27 -99.74
CA GLU A 1059 22.82 56.91 -100.04
C GLU A 1059 23.52 57.97 -100.90
N LYS A 1060 22.87 58.46 -101.95
CA LYS A 1060 23.44 59.51 -102.81
C LYS A 1060 23.72 60.82 -102.05
N ARG A 1061 22.94 61.10 -101.00
CA ARG A 1061 23.11 62.29 -100.15
C ARG A 1061 23.91 62.04 -98.88
N GLY A 1062 24.51 60.86 -98.75
CA GLY A 1062 25.45 60.54 -97.68
C GLY A 1062 24.82 60.33 -96.31
N TYR A 1063 23.51 60.02 -96.24
CA TYR A 1063 22.80 59.67 -94.99
C TYR A 1063 22.79 58.15 -94.72
N TYR A 1064 23.00 57.33 -95.75
CA TYR A 1064 23.16 55.89 -95.63
C TYR A 1064 24.36 55.42 -96.44
N GLN A 1065 24.99 54.33 -95.99
CA GLN A 1065 26.02 53.64 -96.75
C GLN A 1065 25.72 52.15 -96.81
N ARG A 1066 26.06 51.52 -97.94
CA ARG A 1066 26.00 50.06 -98.07
C ARG A 1066 27.23 49.45 -97.42
N ALA A 1067 27.01 48.63 -96.41
CA ALA A 1067 28.03 47.75 -95.85
C ALA A 1067 27.70 46.31 -96.23
N ARG A 1068 28.74 45.47 -96.36
CA ARG A 1068 28.55 44.02 -96.45
C ARG A 1068 28.57 43.43 -95.05
N ASP A 1069 27.53 42.67 -94.75
CA ASP A 1069 27.48 41.78 -93.60
C ASP A 1069 27.40 40.34 -94.15
N GLY A 1070 28.57 39.70 -94.27
CA GLY A 1070 28.72 38.44 -95.01
C GLY A 1070 28.29 38.57 -96.48
N ASP A 1071 27.36 37.70 -96.90
CA ASP A 1071 26.77 37.68 -98.26
C ASP A 1071 25.59 38.67 -98.43
N ARG A 1072 25.19 39.39 -97.38
CA ARG A 1072 24.06 40.32 -97.39
C ARG A 1072 24.55 41.76 -97.46
N ILE A 1073 23.80 42.58 -98.20
CA ILE A 1073 24.01 44.03 -98.23
C ILE A 1073 23.10 44.64 -97.18
N ILE A 1074 23.71 45.25 -96.16
CA ILE A 1074 23.01 46.02 -95.13
C ILE A 1074 23.17 47.52 -95.40
N TRP A 1075 22.17 48.27 -94.97
CA TRP A 1075 22.15 49.72 -95.08
C TRP A 1075 22.40 50.29 -93.69
N VAL A 1076 23.52 51.00 -93.55
CA VAL A 1076 23.96 51.58 -92.27
C VAL A 1076 23.81 53.09 -92.31
N LYS A 1077 23.17 53.68 -91.29
CA LYS A 1077 23.08 55.15 -91.18
C LYS A 1077 24.46 55.75 -90.98
N THR A 1078 24.73 56.83 -91.69
CA THR A 1078 25.90 57.66 -91.48
C THR A 1078 25.48 58.86 -90.63
N ASN A 1079 26.17 59.08 -89.50
CA ASN A 1079 25.97 60.28 -88.69
C ASN A 1079 26.57 61.49 -89.41
N SER A 1080 25.87 62.03 -90.40
CA SER A 1080 26.20 63.34 -90.98
C SER A 1080 25.82 64.43 -89.98
N SER A 1081 26.70 64.67 -89.01
CA SER A 1081 26.71 65.88 -88.19
C SER A 1081 27.66 66.88 -88.84
N GLU A 1082 27.17 67.62 -89.82
CA GLU A 1082 27.60 68.98 -90.16
C GLU A 1082 26.39 69.80 -90.60
#